data_AF-A0A5D0RGH7-F1
#
_entry.id   AF-A0A5D0RGH7-F1
#
_cell.length_a   1.000
_cell.length_b   1.000
_cell.length_c   1.000
_cell.angle_alpha   90.00
_cell.angle_beta   90.00
_cell.angle_gamma   90.00
#
_symmetry.space_group_name_H-M   'P 1'
#
loop_
_entity.id
_entity.type
_entity.pdbx_description
1 polymer ?
#
loop_
_entity_poly.entity_id
_entity_poly.type
_entity_poly.pdbx_seq_one_letter_code
_entity_poly.pdbx_strand_id
1 'polypeptide(L)'
;MALSRRSTQRISGSIWPGFVDAMTALLLVLMFVLTIFMVVQYVLRETISGQASELNELSAQVAELAEALGLERGRSARLETEVGTLTSSLDRATEEAETQAALIASLNAQIEAQQGELAARAARITSFEAQVATLLAERDTAREAGARMSATIEELEAAQARLISEQEALNLALASARDEIDAQAEAARLAAARREALDALVADLQSRIEERDTSLANALARLEDREAALETARAELATREGTLSQTLARLEQAETTLEERESTLADALARLEDGTATAEGLAARVAELEAGLTEEESARLAERAAAEALRQRLAEVEVALSDEEAARLREQAAAAALRERLSTMQADLSDAEAARLAELAAAEALRARLADAEAALSDEEAARLAEAAAAEALRERLKNADDELTAMTLALEEQRKRAEETLTLLAAAEAANADLNAKLAAALAEAEALSDDVGDEAALRERLAAALAEKAAAETEAREALSEADRRALLLSAANAELSEEKAVSAEAQRRIALLNEQMVALRRQLSGLQQILAESEARDEAAQVQIEALGTRLNAALAQVAAEERRRAELEEAERKRLEEEAKKLEAYRSDFFGKLREILGDREGVRIVGDRFVFSSEVLFDPGKAELSEGGRAQIARVAEILSDVADQIPPEIDWVIRVDGHTDKTKLGVNSDYADNWELSQARALSVVHYMIEELGFPPDRLAATGFGEFQPVDPGDSPEALAANRRIELKLTEK
;
A
#
# COMPACT_ATOMS: atom_id res chain seq x y z
N MET A 1 -37.20 -22.59 174.66
CA MET A 1 -36.22 -21.57 175.08
C MET A 1 -36.10 -20.50 174.00
N ALA A 2 -35.35 -19.43 174.28
CA ALA A 2 -34.88 -18.35 173.40
C ALA A 2 -34.21 -18.82 172.07
N LEU A 3 -33.98 -18.00 171.02
CA LEU A 3 -34.39 -16.61 170.72
C LEU A 3 -34.29 -16.29 169.19
N SER A 4 -34.80 -15.12 168.81
CA SER A 4 -34.83 -14.46 167.48
C SER A 4 -33.46 -14.14 166.83
N ARG A 5 -33.38 -14.18 165.48
CA ARG A 5 -33.03 -13.00 164.65
C ARG A 5 -33.39 -13.14 163.15
N ARG A 6 -33.18 -12.07 162.37
CA ARG A 6 -33.89 -11.70 161.12
C ARG A 6 -32.99 -10.94 160.14
N SER A 7 -33.05 -11.23 158.84
CA SER A 7 -32.60 -10.34 157.75
C SER A 7 -33.22 -10.72 156.40
N THR A 8 -33.28 -9.78 155.44
CA THR A 8 -33.97 -9.93 154.15
C THR A 8 -33.14 -9.30 153.02
N GLN A 9 -32.91 -10.00 151.89
CA GLN A 9 -32.73 -9.36 150.58
C GLN A 9 -32.82 -10.36 149.39
N ARG A 10 -32.66 -9.87 148.16
CA ARG A 10 -33.06 -10.47 146.86
C ARG A 10 -31.83 -10.77 145.96
N ILE A 11 -31.99 -11.63 144.94
CA ILE A 11 -31.61 -11.44 143.49
C ILE A 11 -31.22 -12.75 142.74
N SER A 12 -31.90 -12.95 141.60
CA SER A 12 -31.61 -13.69 140.34
C SER A 12 -30.86 -15.04 140.25
N GLY A 13 -31.41 -15.91 139.38
CA GLY A 13 -30.68 -16.90 138.56
C GLY A 13 -31.51 -18.17 138.30
N SER A 14 -31.62 -18.73 137.10
CA SER A 14 -31.34 -18.25 135.73
C SER A 14 -32.00 -19.20 134.72
N ILE A 15 -32.75 -18.71 133.72
CA ILE A 15 -33.40 -19.56 132.69
C ILE A 15 -33.07 -19.03 131.30
N TRP A 16 -32.04 -19.59 130.66
CA TRP A 16 -31.73 -19.32 129.24
C TRP A 16 -30.86 -20.45 128.68
N PRO A 17 -31.44 -21.30 127.81
CA PRO A 17 -30.77 -21.55 126.53
C PRO A 17 -31.70 -21.45 125.30
N GLY A 18 -33.02 -21.62 125.46
CA GLY A 18 -33.92 -21.93 124.33
C GLY A 18 -34.39 -20.77 123.45
N PHE A 19 -34.28 -19.51 123.89
CA PHE A 19 -34.87 -18.37 123.14
C PHE A 19 -34.00 -17.92 121.96
N VAL A 20 -32.67 -18.12 122.03
CA VAL A 20 -31.76 -17.79 120.92
C VAL A 20 -32.05 -18.67 119.71
N ASP A 21 -32.11 -19.98 119.94
CA ASP A 21 -32.20 -20.99 118.88
C ASP A 21 -33.44 -20.80 118.00
N ALA A 22 -34.58 -20.51 118.62
CA ALA A 22 -35.83 -20.17 117.93
C ALA A 22 -35.72 -18.88 117.09
N MET A 23 -35.05 -17.83 117.58
CA MET A 23 -34.84 -16.61 116.80
C MET A 23 -33.84 -16.81 115.66
N THR A 24 -32.76 -17.57 115.85
CA THR A 24 -31.81 -17.89 114.77
C THR A 24 -32.43 -18.80 113.72
N ALA A 25 -33.28 -19.75 114.11
CA ALA A 25 -34.05 -20.58 113.18
C ALA A 25 -35.03 -19.72 112.35
N LEU A 26 -35.77 -18.81 112.98
CA LEU A 26 -36.72 -17.94 112.29
C LEU A 26 -36.03 -16.93 111.35
N LEU A 27 -34.86 -16.40 111.73
CA LEU A 27 -34.02 -15.60 110.83
C LEU A 27 -33.44 -16.41 109.66
N LEU A 28 -33.04 -17.67 109.88
CA LEU A 28 -32.59 -18.56 108.81
C LEU A 28 -33.72 -18.88 107.83
N VAL A 29 -34.93 -19.15 108.31
CA VAL A 29 -36.11 -19.36 107.46
C VAL A 29 -36.46 -18.09 106.67
N LEU A 30 -36.42 -16.91 107.31
CA LEU A 30 -36.67 -15.64 106.63
C LEU A 30 -35.62 -15.35 105.54
N MET A 31 -34.34 -15.57 105.83
CA MET A 31 -33.26 -15.48 104.82
C MET A 31 -33.45 -16.50 103.69
N PHE A 32 -33.84 -17.74 104.01
CA PHE A 32 -34.06 -18.79 103.02
C PHE A 32 -35.21 -18.45 102.06
N VAL A 33 -36.35 -17.98 102.59
CA VAL A 33 -37.49 -17.51 101.79
C VAL A 33 -37.12 -16.30 100.94
N LEU A 34 -36.43 -15.30 101.50
CA LEU A 34 -35.95 -14.14 100.74
C LEU A 34 -34.93 -14.53 99.66
N THR A 35 -34.08 -15.53 99.91
CA THR A 35 -33.10 -16.02 98.93
C THR A 35 -33.79 -16.78 97.80
N ILE A 36 -34.77 -17.64 98.11
CA ILE A 36 -35.59 -18.31 97.09
C ILE A 36 -36.36 -17.28 96.26
N PHE A 37 -37.02 -16.30 96.90
CA PHE A 37 -37.74 -15.24 96.19
C PHE A 37 -36.80 -14.44 95.28
N MET A 38 -35.62 -14.05 95.77
CA MET A 38 -34.63 -13.32 94.96
C MET A 38 -34.09 -14.16 93.80
N VAL A 39 -33.88 -15.47 93.99
CA VAL A 39 -33.46 -16.40 92.92
C VAL A 39 -34.57 -16.59 91.88
N VAL A 40 -35.83 -16.75 92.29
CA VAL A 40 -36.98 -16.88 91.37
C VAL A 40 -37.18 -15.58 90.58
N GLN A 41 -37.15 -14.42 91.25
CA GLN A 41 -37.22 -13.10 90.61
C GLN A 41 -36.05 -12.86 89.65
N TYR A 42 -34.83 -13.29 90.02
CA TYR A 42 -33.66 -13.22 89.16
C TYR A 42 -33.85 -14.08 87.90
N VAL A 43 -34.24 -15.35 88.03
CA VAL A 43 -34.47 -16.27 86.90
C VAL A 43 -35.62 -15.81 86.00
N LEU A 44 -36.72 -15.28 86.54
CA LEU A 44 -37.81 -14.73 85.72
C LEU A 44 -37.36 -13.49 84.95
N ARG A 45 -36.61 -12.58 85.60
CA ARG A 45 -36.08 -11.38 84.94
C ARG A 45 -35.05 -11.74 83.88
N GLU A 46 -34.16 -12.67 84.16
CA GLU A 46 -33.08 -13.09 83.26
C GLU A 46 -33.63 -13.84 82.03
N THR A 47 -34.66 -14.69 82.19
CA THR A 47 -35.33 -15.35 81.05
C THR A 47 -36.09 -14.36 80.16
N ILE A 48 -36.92 -13.48 80.74
CA ILE A 48 -37.69 -12.48 79.96
C ILE A 48 -36.74 -11.46 79.30
N SER A 49 -35.74 -10.97 80.03
CA SER A 49 -34.75 -10.03 79.47
C SER A 49 -33.84 -10.68 78.43
N GLY A 50 -33.57 -11.99 78.54
CA GLY A 50 -32.83 -12.77 77.56
C GLY A 50 -33.61 -12.87 76.25
N GLN A 51 -34.86 -13.33 76.30
CA GLN A 51 -35.73 -13.45 75.12
C GLN A 51 -35.98 -12.10 74.45
N ALA A 52 -36.18 -11.02 75.23
CA ALA A 52 -36.31 -9.67 74.69
C ALA A 52 -35.01 -9.16 74.03
N SER A 53 -33.83 -9.57 74.51
CA SER A 53 -32.55 -9.25 73.87
C SER A 53 -32.38 -10.04 72.56
N GLU A 54 -32.66 -11.33 72.58
CA GLU A 54 -32.59 -12.23 71.42
C GLU A 54 -33.51 -11.77 70.28
N LEU A 55 -34.73 -11.33 70.59
CA LEU A 55 -35.70 -10.85 69.61
C LEU A 55 -35.29 -9.48 69.01
N ASN A 56 -34.61 -8.63 69.77
CA ASN A 56 -34.01 -7.39 69.25
C ASN A 56 -32.79 -7.68 68.35
N GLU A 57 -31.94 -8.64 68.74
CA GLU A 57 -30.80 -9.05 67.92
C GLU A 57 -31.24 -9.67 66.58
N LEU A 58 -32.25 -10.54 66.61
CA LEU A 58 -32.84 -11.13 65.40
C LEU A 58 -33.46 -10.06 64.49
N SER A 59 -34.11 -9.05 65.07
CA SER A 59 -34.63 -7.89 64.34
C SER A 59 -33.52 -7.09 63.62
N ALA A 60 -32.38 -6.88 64.28
CA ALA A 60 -31.22 -6.21 63.68
C ALA A 60 -30.59 -7.06 62.54
N GLN A 61 -30.44 -8.37 62.75
CA GLN A 61 -29.93 -9.30 61.73
C GLN A 61 -30.85 -9.34 60.49
N VAL A 62 -32.17 -9.37 60.68
CA VAL A 62 -33.15 -9.31 59.57
C VAL A 62 -33.04 -7.98 58.81
N ALA A 63 -32.86 -6.85 59.50
CA ALA A 63 -32.69 -5.55 58.86
C ALA A 63 -31.39 -5.45 58.03
N GLU A 64 -30.26 -5.93 58.56
CA GLU A 64 -28.97 -5.97 57.85
C GLU A 64 -29.04 -6.88 56.61
N LEU A 65 -29.63 -8.08 56.75
CA LEU A 65 -29.85 -8.99 55.63
C LEU A 65 -30.78 -8.39 54.57
N ALA A 66 -31.81 -7.64 54.97
CA ALA A 66 -32.71 -6.95 54.03
C ALA A 66 -32.04 -5.81 53.26
N GLU A 67 -31.14 -5.05 53.90
CA GLU A 67 -30.34 -4.02 53.23
C GLU A 67 -29.34 -4.66 52.25
N ALA A 68 -28.60 -5.69 52.68
CA ALA A 68 -27.68 -6.44 51.82
C ALA A 68 -28.41 -7.06 50.60
N LEU A 69 -29.59 -7.65 50.81
CA LEU A 69 -30.45 -8.17 49.75
C LEU A 69 -30.92 -7.07 48.78
N GLY A 70 -31.20 -5.87 49.27
CA GLY A 70 -31.52 -4.69 48.48
C GLY A 70 -30.34 -4.24 47.61
N LEU A 71 -29.12 -4.25 48.15
CA LEU A 71 -27.89 -3.92 47.44
C LEU A 71 -27.56 -4.95 46.34
N GLU A 72 -27.72 -6.26 46.59
CA GLU A 72 -27.49 -7.29 45.57
C GLU A 72 -28.57 -7.28 44.47
N ARG A 73 -29.85 -7.04 44.81
CA ARG A 73 -30.89 -6.73 43.80
C ARG A 73 -30.50 -5.53 42.93
N GLY A 74 -30.01 -4.47 43.58
CA GLY A 74 -29.56 -3.25 42.92
C GLY A 74 -28.29 -3.42 42.08
N ARG A 75 -27.52 -4.50 42.26
CA ARG A 75 -26.40 -4.91 41.39
C ARG A 75 -26.87 -5.77 40.23
N SER A 76 -27.70 -6.79 40.50
CA SER A 76 -28.28 -7.67 39.47
C SER A 76 -28.98 -6.85 38.38
N ALA A 77 -29.91 -5.96 38.76
CA ALA A 77 -30.65 -5.12 37.82
C ALA A 77 -29.76 -4.16 37.00
N ARG A 78 -28.57 -3.77 37.51
CA ARG A 78 -27.59 -2.99 36.73
C ARG A 78 -26.87 -3.87 35.73
N LEU A 79 -26.38 -5.04 36.15
CA LEU A 79 -25.73 -6.00 35.25
C LEU A 79 -26.69 -6.48 34.15
N GLU A 80 -27.95 -6.75 34.48
CA GLU A 80 -29.01 -7.09 33.50
C GLU A 80 -29.21 -5.96 32.46
N THR A 81 -29.14 -4.70 32.90
CA THR A 81 -29.20 -3.54 32.00
C THR A 81 -27.93 -3.40 31.16
N GLU A 82 -26.75 -3.63 31.76
CA GLU A 82 -25.44 -3.54 31.12
C GLU A 82 -25.29 -4.61 30.03
N VAL A 83 -25.63 -5.87 30.32
CA VAL A 83 -25.77 -6.98 29.35
C VAL A 83 -26.68 -6.56 28.21
N GLY A 84 -27.89 -6.06 28.48
CA GLY A 84 -28.80 -5.58 27.42
C GLY A 84 -28.19 -4.49 26.51
N THR A 85 -27.32 -3.64 27.04
CA THR A 85 -26.57 -2.65 26.23
C THR A 85 -25.33 -3.21 25.53
N LEU A 86 -24.72 -4.29 26.06
CA LEU A 86 -23.62 -5.02 25.44
C LEU A 86 -24.14 -5.86 24.26
N THR A 87 -25.16 -6.70 24.46
CA THR A 87 -25.78 -7.50 23.38
C THR A 87 -26.23 -6.60 22.21
N SER A 88 -26.98 -5.53 22.50
CA SER A 88 -27.41 -4.56 21.46
C SER A 88 -26.30 -3.65 20.90
N SER A 89 -25.07 -3.78 21.39
CA SER A 89 -23.84 -3.25 20.77
C SER A 89 -23.10 -4.30 19.95
N LEU A 90 -23.12 -5.54 20.40
CA LEU A 90 -22.60 -6.72 19.70
C LEU A 90 -23.35 -6.96 18.38
N ASP A 91 -24.68 -6.89 18.40
CA ASP A 91 -25.54 -7.03 17.21
C ASP A 91 -25.12 -6.03 16.12
N ARG A 92 -25.01 -4.75 16.47
CA ARG A 92 -24.59 -3.67 15.55
C ARG A 92 -23.15 -3.84 15.06
N ALA A 93 -22.23 -4.23 15.94
CA ALA A 93 -20.84 -4.49 15.54
C ALA A 93 -20.74 -5.69 14.59
N THR A 94 -21.65 -6.66 14.70
CA THR A 94 -21.79 -7.79 13.78
C THR A 94 -22.34 -7.35 12.43
N GLU A 95 -23.42 -6.56 12.40
CA GLU A 95 -23.97 -5.97 11.16
C GLU A 95 -22.93 -5.09 10.43
N GLU A 96 -22.15 -4.29 11.16
CA GLU A 96 -21.05 -3.49 10.60
C GLU A 96 -19.93 -4.38 10.01
N ALA A 97 -19.57 -5.48 10.70
CA ALA A 97 -18.58 -6.43 10.23
C ALA A 97 -19.03 -7.21 8.98
N GLU A 98 -20.28 -7.65 8.92
CA GLU A 98 -20.87 -8.26 7.72
C GLU A 98 -20.90 -7.28 6.54
N THR A 99 -21.27 -6.02 6.80
CA THR A 99 -21.29 -4.95 5.79
C THR A 99 -19.89 -4.68 5.23
N GLN A 100 -18.85 -4.65 6.08
CA GLN A 100 -17.46 -4.53 5.65
C GLN A 100 -16.98 -5.76 4.87
N ALA A 101 -17.35 -6.98 5.28
CA ALA A 101 -17.03 -8.20 4.55
C ALA A 101 -17.67 -8.22 3.14
N ALA A 102 -18.92 -7.79 3.01
CA ALA A 102 -19.60 -7.64 1.72
C ALA A 102 -18.94 -6.58 0.82
N LEU A 103 -18.50 -5.44 1.39
CA LEU A 103 -17.74 -4.42 0.66
C LEU A 103 -16.38 -4.96 0.18
N ILE A 104 -15.65 -5.69 1.04
CA ILE A 104 -14.39 -6.35 0.66
C ILE A 104 -14.64 -7.35 -0.49
N ALA A 105 -15.69 -8.16 -0.43
CA ALA A 105 -16.03 -9.07 -1.53
C ALA A 105 -16.32 -8.34 -2.85
N SER A 106 -17.07 -7.23 -2.79
CA SER A 106 -17.33 -6.36 -3.95
C SER A 106 -16.04 -5.78 -4.56
N LEU A 107 -15.12 -5.30 -3.71
CA LEU A 107 -13.83 -4.75 -4.16
C LEU A 107 -12.92 -5.82 -4.76
N ASN A 108 -12.90 -7.05 -4.23
CA ASN A 108 -12.17 -8.17 -4.85
C ASN A 108 -12.70 -8.45 -6.28
N ALA A 109 -14.02 -8.54 -6.45
CA ALA A 109 -14.64 -8.75 -7.77
C ALA A 109 -14.35 -7.60 -8.76
N GLN A 110 -14.31 -6.35 -8.29
CA GLN A 110 -13.90 -5.20 -9.11
C GLN A 110 -12.42 -5.29 -9.52
N ILE A 111 -11.53 -5.71 -8.62
CA ILE A 111 -10.11 -5.90 -8.90
C ILE A 111 -9.89 -7.03 -9.91
N GLU A 112 -10.56 -8.18 -9.76
CA GLU A 112 -10.50 -9.29 -10.72
C GLU A 112 -10.97 -8.86 -12.11
N ALA A 113 -12.09 -8.13 -12.19
CA ALA A 113 -12.59 -7.58 -13.45
C ALA A 113 -11.60 -6.60 -14.10
N GLN A 114 -11.02 -5.67 -13.32
CA GLN A 114 -10.02 -4.73 -13.82
C GLN A 114 -8.69 -5.42 -14.20
N GLN A 115 -8.29 -6.50 -13.54
CA GLN A 115 -7.15 -7.32 -13.95
C GLN A 115 -7.42 -8.05 -15.26
N GLY A 116 -8.65 -8.57 -15.47
CA GLY A 116 -9.08 -9.15 -16.74
C GLY A 116 -9.08 -8.13 -17.89
N GLU A 117 -9.59 -6.92 -17.66
CA GLU A 117 -9.48 -5.82 -18.62
C GLU A 117 -8.00 -5.48 -18.90
N LEU A 118 -7.16 -5.34 -17.87
CA LEU A 118 -5.75 -5.01 -18.02
C LEU A 118 -4.98 -6.06 -18.85
N ALA A 119 -5.27 -7.36 -18.66
CA ALA A 119 -4.70 -8.42 -19.48
C ALA A 119 -5.15 -8.31 -20.95
N ALA A 120 -6.42 -8.00 -21.20
CA ALA A 120 -6.94 -7.75 -22.54
C ALA A 120 -6.41 -6.43 -23.17
N ARG A 121 -5.95 -5.46 -22.36
CA ARG A 121 -5.22 -4.27 -22.82
C ARG A 121 -3.76 -4.61 -23.16
N ALA A 122 -3.07 -5.36 -22.32
CA ALA A 122 -1.71 -5.84 -22.58
C ALA A 122 -1.62 -6.63 -23.90
N ALA A 123 -2.57 -7.54 -24.15
CA ALA A 123 -2.63 -8.28 -25.41
C ALA A 123 -2.84 -7.37 -26.64
N ARG A 124 -3.62 -6.29 -26.51
CA ARG A 124 -3.78 -5.27 -27.58
C ARG A 124 -2.51 -4.46 -27.79
N ILE A 125 -1.82 -4.07 -26.73
CA ILE A 125 -0.53 -3.38 -26.79
C ILE A 125 0.49 -4.23 -27.57
N THR A 126 0.61 -5.53 -27.25
CA THR A 126 1.50 -6.44 -27.99
C THR A 126 1.11 -6.60 -29.47
N SER A 127 -0.19 -6.61 -29.78
CA SER A 127 -0.67 -6.61 -31.17
C SER A 127 -0.30 -5.33 -31.93
N PHE A 128 -0.45 -4.16 -31.29
CA PHE A 128 -0.03 -2.88 -31.87
C PHE A 128 1.50 -2.79 -32.03
N GLU A 129 2.28 -3.32 -31.09
CA GLU A 129 3.74 -3.37 -31.20
C GLU A 129 4.20 -4.26 -32.38
N ALA A 130 3.52 -5.38 -32.62
CA ALA A 130 3.76 -6.21 -33.80
C ALA A 130 3.36 -5.51 -35.11
N GLN A 131 2.28 -4.74 -35.12
CA GLN A 131 1.88 -3.94 -36.28
C GLN A 131 2.87 -2.80 -36.56
N VAL A 132 3.35 -2.10 -35.52
CA VAL A 132 4.39 -1.07 -35.60
C VAL A 132 5.70 -1.66 -36.14
N ALA A 133 6.10 -2.85 -35.69
CA ALA A 133 7.28 -3.55 -36.20
C ALA A 133 7.14 -3.93 -37.69
N THR A 134 5.97 -4.39 -38.13
CA THR A 134 5.69 -4.67 -39.55
C THR A 134 5.76 -3.38 -40.38
N LEU A 135 5.09 -2.31 -39.95
CA LEU A 135 5.08 -1.01 -40.66
C LEU A 135 6.48 -0.38 -40.73
N LEU A 136 7.33 -0.58 -39.72
CA LEU A 136 8.74 -0.19 -39.76
C LEU A 136 9.50 -0.95 -40.86
N ALA A 137 9.38 -2.27 -40.89
CA ALA A 137 10.05 -3.10 -41.90
C ALA A 137 9.57 -2.79 -43.32
N GLU A 138 8.27 -2.63 -43.55
CA GLU A 138 7.71 -2.25 -44.86
C GLU A 138 8.15 -0.85 -45.32
N ARG A 139 8.22 0.12 -44.40
CA ARG A 139 8.74 1.47 -44.69
C ARG A 139 10.20 1.41 -45.12
N ASP A 140 11.01 0.62 -44.43
CA ASP A 140 12.45 0.59 -44.67
C ASP A 140 12.83 -0.23 -45.90
N THR A 141 12.08 -1.31 -46.24
CA THR A 141 12.23 -1.96 -47.55
C THR A 141 11.81 -1.06 -48.71
N ALA A 142 10.76 -0.24 -48.55
CA ALA A 142 10.38 0.75 -49.57
C ALA A 142 11.45 1.84 -49.75
N ARG A 143 12.12 2.26 -48.67
CA ARG A 143 13.27 3.18 -48.73
C ARG A 143 14.49 2.56 -49.38
N GLU A 144 14.82 1.30 -49.06
CA GLU A 144 15.90 0.58 -49.74
C GLU A 144 15.62 0.43 -51.24
N ALA A 145 14.37 0.12 -51.63
CA ALA A 145 13.99 0.05 -53.04
C ALA A 145 14.19 1.41 -53.74
N GLY A 146 13.72 2.50 -53.14
CA GLY A 146 13.94 3.86 -53.66
C GLY A 146 15.42 4.25 -53.76
N ALA A 147 16.24 3.85 -52.78
CA ALA A 147 17.69 4.10 -52.79
C ALA A 147 18.41 3.31 -53.90
N ARG A 148 18.05 2.03 -54.10
CA ARG A 148 18.58 1.20 -55.19
C ARG A 148 18.20 1.79 -56.56
N MET A 149 16.96 2.24 -56.72
CA MET A 149 16.52 2.91 -57.95
C MET A 149 17.22 4.26 -58.18
N SER A 150 17.58 5.01 -57.11
CA SER A 150 18.40 6.21 -57.25
C SER A 150 19.78 5.88 -57.83
N ALA A 151 20.41 4.79 -57.37
CA ALA A 151 21.70 4.34 -57.89
C ALA A 151 21.62 3.88 -59.35
N THR A 152 20.57 3.13 -59.76
CA THR A 152 20.42 2.73 -61.17
C THR A 152 20.12 3.93 -62.07
N ILE A 153 19.44 4.96 -61.58
CA ILE A 153 19.28 6.23 -62.31
C ILE A 153 20.64 6.91 -62.52
N GLU A 154 21.50 6.99 -61.50
CA GLU A 154 22.86 7.56 -61.62
C GLU A 154 23.74 6.76 -62.61
N GLU A 155 23.65 5.42 -62.60
CA GLU A 155 24.33 4.55 -63.58
C GLU A 155 23.81 4.78 -65.01
N LEU A 156 22.49 4.93 -65.19
CA LEU A 156 21.86 5.20 -66.48
C LEU A 156 22.17 6.61 -67.00
N GLU A 157 22.29 7.63 -66.14
CA GLU A 157 22.78 8.96 -66.53
C GLU A 157 24.24 8.91 -66.99
N ALA A 158 25.10 8.16 -66.29
CA ALA A 158 26.49 7.96 -66.69
C ALA A 158 26.61 7.19 -68.02
N ALA A 159 25.74 6.20 -68.27
CA ALA A 159 25.66 5.49 -69.55
C ALA A 159 25.13 6.40 -70.68
N GLN A 160 24.09 7.19 -70.41
CA GLN A 160 23.54 8.17 -71.36
C GLN A 160 24.61 9.19 -71.78
N ALA A 161 25.39 9.71 -70.82
CA ALA A 161 26.46 10.67 -71.09
C ALA A 161 27.57 10.07 -72.00
N ARG A 162 27.92 8.79 -71.80
CA ARG A 162 28.86 8.07 -72.69
C ARG A 162 28.31 7.92 -74.10
N LEU A 163 27.07 7.45 -74.25
CA LEU A 163 26.41 7.28 -75.55
C LEU A 163 26.28 8.60 -76.33
N ILE A 164 26.03 9.72 -75.63
CA ILE A 164 26.03 11.05 -76.25
C ILE A 164 27.45 11.44 -76.71
N SER A 165 28.48 11.22 -75.89
CA SER A 165 29.87 11.51 -76.27
C SER A 165 30.38 10.62 -77.42
N GLU A 166 29.95 9.36 -77.49
CA GLU A 166 30.22 8.44 -78.60
C GLU A 166 29.50 8.93 -79.88
N GLN A 167 28.25 9.36 -79.76
CA GLN A 167 27.49 9.94 -80.88
C GLN A 167 28.11 11.25 -81.39
N GLU A 168 28.59 12.12 -80.51
CA GLU A 168 29.29 13.36 -80.89
C GLU A 168 30.62 13.06 -81.59
N ALA A 169 31.39 12.08 -81.12
CA ALA A 169 32.62 11.64 -81.75
C ALA A 169 32.38 11.03 -83.15
N LEU A 170 31.36 10.18 -83.30
CA LEU A 170 30.98 9.58 -84.59
C LEU A 170 30.49 10.65 -85.58
N ASN A 171 29.68 11.62 -85.14
CA ASN A 171 29.27 12.75 -85.98
C ASN A 171 30.46 13.58 -86.47
N LEU A 172 31.47 13.79 -85.62
CA LEU A 172 32.70 14.50 -85.98
C LEU A 172 33.56 13.71 -86.98
N ALA A 173 33.66 12.38 -86.80
CA ALA A 173 34.34 11.49 -87.76
C ALA A 173 33.63 11.50 -89.13
N LEU A 174 32.30 11.34 -89.16
CA LEU A 174 31.47 11.42 -90.37
C LEU A 174 31.56 12.79 -91.05
N ALA A 175 31.73 13.88 -90.30
CA ALA A 175 31.99 15.20 -90.88
C ALA A 175 33.40 15.27 -91.51
N SER A 176 34.43 14.84 -90.80
CA SER A 176 35.81 14.81 -91.30
C SER A 176 35.97 13.93 -92.55
N ALA A 177 35.29 12.78 -92.60
CA ALA A 177 35.30 11.89 -93.76
C ALA A 177 34.61 12.52 -94.98
N ARG A 178 33.54 13.30 -94.78
CA ARG A 178 32.88 14.05 -95.87
C ARG A 178 33.79 15.17 -96.41
N ASP A 179 34.43 15.92 -95.52
CA ASP A 179 35.38 16.97 -95.91
C ASP A 179 36.59 16.38 -96.70
N GLU A 180 37.08 15.20 -96.30
CA GLU A 180 38.14 14.49 -97.01
C GLU A 180 37.67 13.93 -98.36
N ILE A 181 36.46 13.34 -98.45
CA ILE A 181 35.88 12.88 -99.72
C ILE A 181 35.65 14.04 -100.70
N ASP A 182 35.16 15.20 -100.24
CA ASP A 182 35.00 16.37 -101.11
C ASP A 182 36.36 16.92 -101.59
N ALA A 183 37.39 16.91 -100.74
CA ALA A 183 38.75 17.27 -101.11
C ALA A 183 39.38 16.27 -102.12
N GLN A 184 39.18 14.96 -101.93
CA GLN A 184 39.57 13.93 -102.89
C GLN A 184 38.82 14.09 -104.23
N ALA A 185 37.53 14.42 -104.20
CA ALA A 185 36.72 14.66 -105.39
C ALA A 185 37.17 15.92 -106.15
N GLU A 186 37.56 17.00 -105.46
CA GLU A 186 38.18 18.17 -106.10
C GLU A 186 39.55 17.83 -106.70
N ALA A 187 40.40 17.08 -105.99
CA ALA A 187 41.68 16.60 -106.51
C ALA A 187 41.51 15.72 -107.78
N ALA A 188 40.48 14.86 -107.81
CA ALA A 188 40.14 14.05 -108.98
C ALA A 188 39.65 14.92 -110.16
N ARG A 189 38.82 15.94 -109.92
CA ARG A 189 38.42 16.93 -110.96
C ARG A 189 39.62 17.69 -111.51
N LEU A 190 40.55 18.12 -110.65
CA LEU A 190 41.80 18.78 -111.04
C LEU A 190 42.71 17.86 -111.86
N ALA A 191 42.78 16.56 -111.51
CA ALA A 191 43.53 15.57 -112.29
C ALA A 191 42.90 15.34 -113.68
N ALA A 192 41.58 15.25 -113.77
CA ALA A 192 40.86 15.13 -115.04
C ALA A 192 41.08 16.36 -115.96
N ALA A 193 40.98 17.58 -115.40
CA ALA A 193 41.25 18.81 -116.15
C ALA A 193 42.71 18.91 -116.62
N ARG A 194 43.68 18.45 -115.81
CA ARG A 194 45.09 18.34 -116.21
C ARG A 194 45.28 17.34 -117.36
N ARG A 195 44.57 16.22 -117.35
CA ARG A 195 44.60 15.24 -118.44
C ARG A 195 44.07 15.85 -119.75
N GLU A 196 42.91 16.50 -119.71
CA GLU A 196 42.30 17.13 -120.89
C GLU A 196 43.23 18.21 -121.50
N ALA A 197 43.93 18.99 -120.66
CA ALA A 197 44.94 19.94 -121.09
C ALA A 197 46.21 19.28 -121.70
N LEU A 198 46.60 18.09 -121.23
CA LEU A 198 47.73 17.32 -121.79
C LEU A 198 47.35 16.65 -123.12
N ASP A 199 46.16 16.06 -123.22
CA ASP A 199 45.65 15.47 -124.47
C ASP A 199 45.55 16.56 -125.57
N ALA A 200 45.15 17.78 -125.22
CA ALA A 200 45.17 18.94 -126.12
C ALA A 200 46.59 19.38 -126.54
N LEU A 201 47.58 19.31 -125.64
CA LEU A 201 48.98 19.61 -125.96
C LEU A 201 49.57 18.60 -126.95
N VAL A 202 49.24 17.31 -126.80
CA VAL A 202 49.68 16.25 -127.72
C VAL A 202 49.14 16.49 -129.14
N ALA A 203 47.90 16.95 -129.28
CA ALA A 203 47.31 17.27 -130.58
C ALA A 203 48.03 18.44 -131.29
N ASP A 204 48.38 19.52 -130.57
CA ASP A 204 49.16 20.63 -131.12
C ASP A 204 50.57 20.19 -131.57
N LEU A 205 51.23 19.32 -130.79
CA LEU A 205 52.53 18.76 -131.14
C LEU A 205 52.47 17.84 -132.38
N GLN A 206 51.40 17.07 -132.56
CA GLN A 206 51.19 16.25 -133.76
C GLN A 206 51.01 17.11 -135.02
N SER A 207 50.21 18.18 -134.95
CA SER A 207 50.03 19.13 -136.06
C SER A 207 51.36 19.74 -136.54
N ARG A 208 52.25 20.12 -135.62
CA ARG A 208 53.59 20.65 -135.93
C ARG A 208 54.53 19.64 -136.59
N ILE A 209 54.29 18.34 -136.46
CA ILE A 209 55.10 17.29 -137.10
C ILE A 209 54.69 17.16 -138.58
N GLU A 210 53.40 17.18 -138.89
CA GLU A 210 52.90 17.13 -140.28
C GLU A 210 53.39 18.33 -141.12
N GLU A 211 53.47 19.53 -140.54
CA GLU A 211 54.09 20.70 -141.19
C GLU A 211 55.58 20.47 -141.49
N ARG A 212 56.33 19.81 -140.59
CA ARG A 212 57.76 19.53 -140.79
C ARG A 212 58.02 18.50 -141.88
N ASP A 213 57.25 17.42 -141.94
CA ASP A 213 57.42 16.39 -142.97
C ASP A 213 57.06 16.93 -144.36
N THR A 214 56.02 17.77 -144.44
CA THR A 214 55.67 18.53 -145.65
C THR A 214 56.82 19.44 -146.11
N SER A 215 57.55 20.05 -145.19
CA SER A 215 58.76 20.84 -145.49
C SER A 215 59.91 19.97 -146.01
N LEU A 216 60.10 18.78 -145.43
CA LEU A 216 61.21 17.88 -145.74
C LEU A 216 61.08 17.22 -147.12
N ALA A 217 59.86 16.85 -147.53
CA ALA A 217 59.58 16.36 -148.88
C ALA A 217 59.96 17.38 -149.98
N ASN A 218 59.71 18.67 -149.74
CA ASN A 218 60.07 19.76 -150.65
C ASN A 218 61.58 20.03 -150.76
N ALA A 219 62.38 19.53 -149.80
CA ALA A 219 63.84 19.61 -149.86
C ALA A 219 64.45 18.49 -150.73
N LEU A 220 63.89 17.28 -150.68
CA LEU A 220 64.37 16.11 -151.42
C LEU A 220 64.25 16.28 -152.95
N ALA A 221 63.12 16.80 -153.43
CA ALA A 221 62.92 17.06 -154.87
C ALA A 221 63.95 18.04 -155.48
N ARG A 222 64.62 18.86 -154.65
CA ARG A 222 65.68 19.80 -155.10
C ARG A 222 67.07 19.16 -155.18
N LEU A 223 67.24 17.93 -154.72
CA LEU A 223 68.49 17.18 -154.79
C LEU A 223 68.59 16.37 -156.10
N GLU A 224 67.51 15.73 -156.55
CA GLU A 224 67.51 14.94 -157.80
C GLU A 224 67.87 15.80 -159.03
N ASP A 225 67.28 16.99 -159.14
CA ASP A 225 67.64 18.02 -160.15
C ASP A 225 69.13 18.44 -160.11
N ARG A 226 69.81 18.22 -158.97
CA ARG A 226 71.21 18.59 -158.75
C ARG A 226 72.18 17.50 -159.19
N GLU A 227 71.80 16.24 -159.08
CA GLU A 227 72.63 15.10 -159.48
C GLU A 227 72.73 14.96 -161.01
N ALA A 228 71.63 15.23 -161.73
CA ALA A 228 71.62 15.19 -163.20
C ALA A 228 72.62 16.17 -163.85
N ALA A 229 72.98 17.26 -163.16
CA ALA A 229 73.96 18.24 -163.61
C ALA A 229 75.43 17.81 -163.35
N LEU A 230 75.67 16.87 -162.42
CA LEU A 230 77.02 16.50 -161.98
C LEU A 230 77.72 15.48 -162.90
N GLU A 231 76.98 14.56 -163.52
CA GLU A 231 77.55 13.61 -164.49
C GLU A 231 78.14 14.32 -165.72
N THR A 232 77.43 15.32 -166.25
CA THR A 232 77.90 16.12 -167.39
C THR A 232 79.22 16.85 -167.08
N ALA A 233 79.42 17.29 -165.82
CA ALA A 233 80.65 17.95 -165.39
C ALA A 233 81.82 16.99 -165.14
N ARG A 234 81.55 15.73 -164.75
CA ARG A 234 82.59 14.71 -164.53
C ARG A 234 83.37 14.37 -165.81
N ALA A 235 82.72 14.44 -166.97
CA ALA A 235 83.36 14.19 -168.27
C ALA A 235 84.49 15.19 -168.61
N GLU A 236 84.38 16.46 -168.19
CA GLU A 236 85.42 17.47 -168.45
C GLU A 236 86.57 17.42 -167.44
N LEU A 237 86.30 16.95 -166.21
CA LEU A 237 87.22 17.07 -165.08
C LEU A 237 88.41 16.10 -165.16
N ALA A 238 88.21 14.92 -165.78
CA ALA A 238 89.26 13.95 -166.06
C ALA A 238 90.45 14.53 -166.86
N THR A 239 90.24 15.63 -167.58
CA THR A 239 91.27 16.34 -168.36
C THR A 239 92.18 17.25 -167.53
N ARG A 240 91.89 17.46 -166.23
CA ARG A 240 92.54 18.53 -165.42
C ARG A 240 93.32 18.07 -164.19
N GLU A 241 93.13 16.86 -163.68
CA GLU A 241 93.78 16.42 -162.43
C GLU A 241 95.28 16.07 -162.55
N GLY A 242 95.85 16.10 -163.76
CA GLY A 242 97.26 15.81 -164.02
C GLY A 242 98.28 16.83 -163.48
N THR A 243 97.88 17.89 -162.78
CA THR A 243 98.78 19.01 -162.40
C THR A 243 98.70 19.49 -160.94
N LEU A 244 97.74 19.05 -160.11
CA LEU A 244 97.49 19.60 -158.77
C LEU A 244 98.21 18.88 -157.61
N SER A 245 99.39 18.34 -157.88
CA SER A 245 100.16 17.46 -156.97
C SER A 245 101.00 18.18 -155.89
N GLN A 246 100.78 19.48 -155.62
CA GLN A 246 101.78 20.34 -154.96
C GLN A 246 101.46 20.94 -153.58
N THR A 247 100.25 20.79 -153.02
CA THR A 247 99.83 21.54 -151.81
C THR A 247 99.26 20.68 -150.69
N LEU A 248 100.05 19.74 -150.17
CA LEU A 248 99.78 19.01 -148.92
C LEU A 248 101.00 19.04 -147.98
N ALA A 249 101.20 20.18 -147.31
CA ALA A 249 102.18 20.35 -146.25
C ALA A 249 101.75 21.47 -145.30
N ARG A 250 102.00 21.30 -143.98
CA ARG A 250 101.48 22.10 -142.84
C ARG A 250 100.02 21.77 -142.56
N LEU A 251 99.68 20.82 -141.66
CA LEU A 251 100.11 20.62 -140.26
C LEU A 251 99.85 21.88 -139.41
N GLU A 252 99.22 21.90 -138.22
CA GLU A 252 98.83 20.96 -137.13
C GLU A 252 99.28 21.65 -135.81
N GLN A 253 98.74 21.25 -134.64
CA GLN A 253 99.06 21.71 -133.28
C GLN A 253 98.51 23.11 -132.86
N ALA A 254 98.25 23.46 -131.58
CA ALA A 254 97.78 22.72 -130.38
C ALA A 254 97.51 23.71 -129.19
N GLU A 255 97.08 23.19 -128.01
CA GLU A 255 97.31 23.69 -126.60
C GLU A 255 96.36 24.64 -125.80
N THR A 256 95.66 24.06 -124.78
CA THR A 256 95.64 24.43 -123.31
C THR A 256 94.83 25.60 -122.66
N THR A 257 94.60 25.47 -121.32
CA THR A 257 94.17 26.45 -120.25
C THR A 257 92.67 26.88 -120.18
N LEU A 258 92.03 27.40 -119.10
CA LEU A 258 92.24 27.73 -117.64
C LEU A 258 90.80 27.72 -116.97
N GLU A 259 90.40 27.67 -115.66
CA GLU A 259 90.86 27.83 -114.25
C GLU A 259 90.40 29.13 -113.48
N GLU A 260 90.48 29.14 -112.12
CA GLU A 260 90.12 30.22 -111.11
C GLU A 260 88.63 30.38 -110.65
N ARG A 261 88.21 30.79 -109.41
CA ARG A 261 88.85 31.05 -108.07
C ARG A 261 87.83 31.29 -106.88
N GLU A 262 88.26 31.01 -105.62
CA GLU A 262 88.00 31.69 -104.29
C GLU A 262 86.57 31.87 -103.66
N SER A 263 86.34 32.20 -102.35
CA SER A 263 86.99 31.89 -101.03
C SER A 263 86.26 32.51 -99.77
N THR A 264 86.08 31.75 -98.65
CA THR A 264 85.87 32.20 -97.21
C THR A 264 84.60 33.07 -96.85
N LEU A 265 84.14 33.40 -95.62
CA LEU A 265 84.54 33.35 -94.16
C LEU A 265 83.21 33.48 -93.30
N ALA A 266 82.80 32.77 -92.21
CA ALA A 266 83.25 32.46 -90.82
C ALA A 266 82.79 33.42 -89.66
N ASP A 267 82.50 32.86 -88.46
CA ASP A 267 82.17 33.45 -87.11
C ASP A 267 80.83 34.24 -86.87
N ALA A 268 80.21 34.40 -85.67
CA ALA A 268 80.43 33.96 -84.24
C ALA A 268 79.07 34.09 -83.42
N LEU A 269 78.62 33.18 -82.53
CA LEU A 269 78.90 32.86 -81.08
C LEU A 269 78.15 33.64 -79.94
N ALA A 270 77.92 32.96 -78.79
CA ALA A 270 77.45 33.40 -77.43
C ALA A 270 75.92 33.59 -77.14
N ARG A 271 75.34 33.39 -75.93
CA ARG A 271 75.65 32.77 -74.59
C ARG A 271 74.31 32.53 -73.80
N LEU A 272 74.11 31.48 -72.97
CA LEU A 272 74.35 31.34 -71.48
C LEU A 272 73.76 32.47 -70.60
N GLU A 273 73.20 32.32 -69.38
CA GLU A 273 73.13 31.26 -68.32
C GLU A 273 71.84 31.50 -67.43
N ASP A 274 71.14 30.51 -66.83
CA ASP A 274 71.26 29.91 -65.45
C ASP A 274 70.82 30.84 -64.25
N GLY A 275 70.28 30.42 -63.09
CA GLY A 275 69.72 29.14 -62.60
C GLY A 275 69.50 29.08 -61.06
N THR A 276 68.65 28.16 -60.55
CA THR A 276 68.63 27.55 -59.17
C THR A 276 68.47 28.41 -57.88
N ALA A 277 68.20 27.91 -56.66
CA ALA A 277 67.34 26.81 -56.12
C ALA A 277 67.36 26.81 -54.55
N THR A 278 66.37 26.14 -53.88
CA THR A 278 66.45 25.41 -52.55
C THR A 278 66.98 26.11 -51.26
N ALA A 279 66.78 25.65 -50.01
CA ALA A 279 65.77 24.82 -49.30
C ALA A 279 66.08 24.85 -47.76
N GLU A 280 65.49 23.92 -46.99
CA GLU A 280 65.81 23.56 -45.57
C GLU A 280 65.44 24.60 -44.47
N GLY A 281 65.21 24.20 -43.20
CA GLY A 281 65.04 22.85 -42.63
C GLY A 281 65.51 22.74 -41.16
N LEU A 282 64.84 21.88 -40.36
CA LEU A 282 65.25 21.43 -39.00
C LEU A 282 65.30 22.52 -37.89
N ALA A 283 65.27 22.23 -36.58
CA ALA A 283 64.99 20.98 -35.83
C ALA A 283 64.31 21.30 -34.48
N ALA A 284 63.87 20.26 -33.77
CA ALA A 284 63.08 20.38 -32.54
C ALA A 284 63.91 20.46 -31.24
N ARG A 285 63.30 21.08 -30.21
CA ARG A 285 63.19 20.59 -28.81
C ARG A 285 64.45 20.51 -27.93
N VAL A 286 64.43 21.19 -26.77
CA VAL A 286 64.81 20.68 -25.42
C VAL A 286 64.60 21.77 -24.35
N ALA A 287 63.98 21.40 -23.22
CA ALA A 287 63.93 22.11 -21.90
C ALA A 287 63.47 23.60 -21.92
N GLU A 288 63.26 24.30 -20.80
CA GLU A 288 63.47 24.04 -19.36
C GLU A 288 62.49 24.91 -18.52
N LEU A 289 62.64 24.87 -17.19
CA LEU A 289 62.10 25.80 -16.17
C LEU A 289 60.66 25.60 -15.66
N GLU A 290 60.63 24.99 -14.48
CA GLU A 290 59.54 24.90 -13.52
C GLU A 290 59.30 26.26 -12.80
N ALA A 291 58.12 26.44 -12.19
CA ALA A 291 57.93 27.31 -11.03
C ALA A 291 56.70 26.83 -10.22
N GLY A 292 56.81 26.85 -8.89
CA GLY A 292 55.74 26.50 -7.95
C GLY A 292 55.78 27.37 -6.68
N LEU A 293 55.27 26.84 -5.55
CA LEU A 293 55.02 27.55 -4.27
C LEU A 293 53.81 28.51 -4.34
N THR A 294 52.97 28.74 -3.32
CA THR A 294 52.71 28.11 -2.00
C THR A 294 51.19 28.33 -1.70
N GLU A 295 50.54 28.09 -0.55
CA GLU A 295 50.94 27.99 0.86
C GLU A 295 49.89 27.20 1.67
N GLU A 296 50.20 26.83 2.92
CA GLU A 296 49.43 25.89 3.74
C GLU A 296 49.19 26.42 5.18
N GLU A 297 48.12 25.94 5.84
CA GLU A 297 47.73 26.21 7.25
C GLU A 297 47.42 27.70 7.60
N SER A 298 46.48 28.09 8.48
CA SER A 298 46.05 27.48 9.74
C SER A 298 44.82 28.23 10.30
N ALA A 299 43.88 27.55 10.99
CA ALA A 299 42.86 28.20 11.86
C ALA A 299 42.12 27.25 12.83
N ARG A 300 42.75 26.19 13.36
CA ARG A 300 42.17 25.45 14.50
C ARG A 300 42.30 26.28 15.77
N LEU A 301 41.26 27.00 16.22
CA LEU A 301 41.14 27.53 17.61
C LEU A 301 39.74 28.14 17.93
N ALA A 302 38.70 27.31 18.04
CA ALA A 302 37.36 27.76 18.48
C ALA A 302 36.59 26.77 19.39
N GLU A 303 37.21 25.66 19.79
CA GLU A 303 36.51 24.46 20.30
C GLU A 303 36.67 24.24 21.83
N ARG A 304 36.80 25.30 22.64
CA ARG A 304 37.19 25.15 24.06
C ARG A 304 36.47 26.04 25.09
N ALA A 305 35.28 26.53 24.77
CA ALA A 305 34.46 27.35 25.68
C ALA A 305 33.02 26.84 25.92
N ALA A 306 32.63 25.70 25.33
CA ALA A 306 31.25 25.16 25.41
C ALA A 306 31.11 23.90 26.29
N ALA A 307 32.20 23.41 26.90
CA ALA A 307 32.30 22.03 27.39
C ALA A 307 31.73 21.75 28.80
N GLU A 308 31.37 22.77 29.58
CA GLU A 308 30.96 22.56 31.00
C GLU A 308 29.49 22.89 31.30
N ALA A 309 28.83 23.76 30.53
CA ALA A 309 27.39 23.98 30.65
C ALA A 309 26.55 22.76 30.22
N LEU A 310 27.13 21.87 29.40
CA LEU A 310 26.48 20.62 28.94
C LEU A 310 26.42 19.53 30.03
N ARG A 311 27.34 19.53 31.00
CA ARG A 311 27.48 18.44 31.98
C ARG A 311 26.30 18.31 32.95
N GLN A 312 25.67 19.41 33.34
CA GLN A 312 24.51 19.36 34.26
C GLN A 312 23.18 19.04 33.56
N ARG A 313 23.13 19.08 32.22
CA ARG A 313 21.97 18.61 31.44
C ARG A 313 22.04 17.14 31.05
N LEU A 314 23.19 16.46 31.25
CA LEU A 314 23.33 15.04 30.93
C LEU A 314 22.63 14.14 31.95
N ALA A 315 22.75 14.42 33.25
CA ALA A 315 22.29 13.51 34.31
C ALA A 315 20.76 13.25 34.38
N GLU A 316 19.92 14.20 33.93
CA GLU A 316 18.47 13.98 33.82
C GLU A 316 18.09 13.30 32.49
N VAL A 317 18.96 13.39 31.48
CA VAL A 317 18.74 12.81 30.15
C VAL A 317 19.28 11.38 30.08
N GLU A 318 20.25 10.99 30.92
CA GLU A 318 20.82 9.63 31.00
C GLU A 318 19.79 8.50 31.26
N VAL A 319 18.69 8.77 31.96
CA VAL A 319 17.62 7.78 32.23
C VAL A 319 16.59 7.70 31.09
N ALA A 320 16.40 8.78 30.32
CA ALA A 320 15.62 8.73 29.08
C ALA A 320 16.45 8.14 27.92
N LEU A 321 17.76 8.40 27.92
CA LEU A 321 18.71 7.84 26.97
C LEU A 321 18.80 6.33 27.07
N SER A 322 18.71 5.66 28.22
CA SER A 322 18.87 4.20 28.23
C SER A 322 17.84 3.48 27.34
N ASP A 323 16.60 3.98 27.27
CA ASP A 323 15.56 3.41 26.40
C ASP A 323 15.60 4.00 24.97
N GLU A 324 15.90 5.29 24.79
CA GLU A 324 16.01 5.87 23.45
C GLU A 324 17.32 5.48 22.74
N GLU A 325 18.41 5.19 23.46
CA GLU A 325 19.62 4.55 22.94
C GLU A 325 19.36 3.07 22.66
N ALA A 326 18.58 2.35 23.47
CA ALA A 326 18.13 1.01 23.10
C ALA A 326 17.23 1.01 21.85
N ALA A 327 16.47 2.09 21.59
CA ALA A 327 15.75 2.28 20.34
C ALA A 327 16.72 2.62 19.18
N ARG A 328 17.58 3.63 19.36
CA ARG A 328 18.57 4.07 18.36
C ARG A 328 19.61 3.00 18.03
N LEU A 329 19.97 2.10 18.95
CA LEU A 329 20.87 0.97 18.67
C LEU A 329 20.16 -0.11 17.84
N ARG A 330 18.85 -0.33 18.03
CA ARG A 330 18.05 -1.19 17.14
C ARG A 330 17.86 -0.53 15.77
N GLU A 331 17.63 0.77 15.72
CA GLU A 331 17.52 1.54 14.47
C GLU A 331 18.87 1.61 13.73
N GLN A 332 19.98 1.81 14.44
CA GLN A 332 21.34 1.76 13.88
C GLN A 332 21.72 0.36 13.43
N ALA A 333 21.29 -0.71 14.12
CA ALA A 333 21.47 -2.08 13.66
C ALA A 333 20.63 -2.37 12.41
N ALA A 334 19.38 -1.88 12.34
CA ALA A 334 18.56 -1.98 11.14
C ALA A 334 19.14 -1.15 9.97
N ALA A 335 19.66 0.04 10.23
CA ALA A 335 20.34 0.88 9.26
C ALA A 335 21.69 0.31 8.83
N ALA A 336 22.40 -0.40 9.71
CA ALA A 336 23.61 -1.14 9.39
C ALA A 336 23.30 -2.34 8.49
N ALA A 337 22.29 -3.15 8.83
CA ALA A 337 21.82 -4.25 7.99
C ALA A 337 21.28 -3.77 6.63
N LEU A 338 20.62 -2.59 6.58
CA LEU A 338 20.22 -1.95 5.33
C LEU A 338 21.42 -1.45 4.52
N ARG A 339 22.46 -0.88 5.15
CA ARG A 339 23.70 -0.47 4.47
C ARG A 339 24.51 -1.67 3.97
N GLU A 340 24.59 -2.74 4.76
CA GLU A 340 25.21 -4.00 4.38
C GLU A 340 24.50 -4.59 3.15
N ARG A 341 23.16 -4.73 3.23
CA ARG A 341 22.33 -5.21 2.11
C ARG A 341 22.36 -4.31 0.88
N LEU A 342 22.46 -2.98 1.06
CA LEU A 342 22.70 -2.04 -0.04
C LEU A 342 24.10 -2.22 -0.64
N SER A 343 25.13 -2.47 0.17
CA SER A 343 26.48 -2.75 -0.32
C SER A 343 26.56 -4.08 -1.07
N THR A 344 25.79 -5.11 -0.64
CA THR A 344 25.60 -6.35 -1.41
C THR A 344 24.93 -6.06 -2.74
N MET A 345 23.79 -5.35 -2.75
CA MET A 345 23.11 -4.97 -3.99
C MET A 345 23.95 -4.08 -4.91
N GLN A 346 24.85 -3.24 -4.37
CA GLN A 346 25.78 -2.43 -5.16
C GLN A 346 26.92 -3.28 -5.73
N ALA A 347 27.42 -4.28 -4.98
CA ALA A 347 28.36 -5.27 -5.50
C ALA A 347 27.72 -6.10 -6.62
N ASP A 348 26.54 -6.69 -6.36
CA ASP A 348 25.74 -7.44 -7.33
C ASP A 348 25.47 -6.64 -8.62
N LEU A 349 25.16 -5.34 -8.49
CA LEU A 349 24.96 -4.45 -9.63
C LEU A 349 26.28 -4.19 -10.38
N SER A 350 27.39 -3.94 -9.67
CA SER A 350 28.69 -3.71 -10.28
C SER A 350 29.26 -4.95 -10.99
N ASP A 351 29.00 -6.14 -10.45
CA ASP A 351 29.35 -7.42 -11.10
C ASP A 351 28.47 -7.68 -12.34
N ALA A 352 27.18 -7.30 -12.30
CA ALA A 352 26.30 -7.35 -13.46
C ALA A 352 26.67 -6.32 -14.56
N GLU A 353 27.13 -5.13 -14.17
CA GLU A 353 27.68 -4.12 -15.09
C GLU A 353 29.01 -4.58 -15.69
N ALA A 354 29.91 -5.16 -14.89
CA ALA A 354 31.16 -5.76 -15.36
C ALA A 354 30.91 -6.94 -16.33
N ALA A 355 29.93 -7.80 -16.03
CA ALA A 355 29.52 -8.88 -16.92
C ALA A 355 28.98 -8.36 -18.26
N ARG A 356 28.16 -7.30 -18.26
CA ARG A 356 27.68 -6.65 -19.48
C ARG A 356 28.79 -5.98 -20.29
N LEU A 357 29.75 -5.34 -19.62
CA LEU A 357 30.93 -4.78 -20.29
C LEU A 357 31.81 -5.88 -20.91
N ALA A 358 31.96 -7.03 -20.25
CA ALA A 358 32.64 -8.19 -20.82
C ALA A 358 31.88 -8.82 -22.01
N GLU A 359 30.55 -8.88 -21.96
CA GLU A 359 29.70 -9.34 -23.06
C GLU A 359 29.77 -8.39 -24.28
N LEU A 360 29.74 -7.08 -24.05
CA LEU A 360 29.94 -6.07 -25.09
C LEU A 360 31.33 -6.17 -25.72
N ALA A 361 32.40 -6.29 -24.91
CA ALA A 361 33.76 -6.47 -25.41
C ALA A 361 33.94 -7.79 -26.19
N ALA A 362 33.25 -8.87 -25.78
CA ALA A 362 33.22 -10.12 -26.52
C ALA A 362 32.49 -9.99 -27.87
N ALA A 363 31.36 -9.27 -27.90
CA ALA A 363 30.65 -8.97 -29.15
C ALA A 363 31.47 -8.07 -30.10
N GLU A 364 32.21 -7.11 -29.55
CA GLU A 364 33.12 -6.24 -30.31
C GLU A 364 34.33 -7.02 -30.87
N ALA A 365 34.93 -7.91 -30.06
CA ALA A 365 35.98 -8.82 -30.53
C ALA A 365 35.47 -9.85 -31.57
N LEU A 366 34.20 -10.26 -31.51
CA LEU A 366 33.57 -11.08 -32.55
C LEU A 366 33.33 -10.28 -33.84
N ARG A 367 32.93 -9.01 -33.77
CA ARG A 367 32.82 -8.12 -34.93
C ARG A 367 34.17 -7.86 -35.59
N ALA A 368 35.21 -7.62 -34.80
CA ALA A 368 36.57 -7.47 -35.34
C ALA A 368 37.01 -8.72 -36.12
N ARG A 369 36.82 -9.92 -35.55
CA ARG A 369 37.10 -11.19 -36.25
C ARG A 369 36.23 -11.44 -37.48
N LEU A 370 35.00 -10.92 -37.50
CA LEU A 370 34.14 -11.01 -38.68
C LEU A 370 34.68 -10.13 -39.80
N ALA A 371 35.05 -8.88 -39.49
CA ALA A 371 35.66 -7.96 -40.45
C ALA A 371 37.04 -8.45 -40.94
N ASP A 372 37.87 -9.05 -40.07
CA ASP A 372 39.13 -9.71 -40.46
C ASP A 372 38.88 -10.87 -41.45
N ALA A 373 37.80 -11.63 -41.25
CA ALA A 373 37.42 -12.75 -42.12
C ALA A 373 36.78 -12.30 -43.44
N GLU A 374 35.99 -11.22 -43.43
CA GLU A 374 35.43 -10.57 -44.63
C GLU A 374 36.55 -9.95 -45.48
N ALA A 375 37.54 -9.31 -44.86
CA ALA A 375 38.74 -8.82 -45.54
C ALA A 375 39.55 -9.96 -46.16
N ALA A 376 39.81 -11.05 -45.40
CA ALA A 376 40.53 -12.21 -45.93
C ALA A 376 39.78 -12.94 -47.06
N LEU A 377 38.44 -12.93 -47.06
CA LEU A 377 37.62 -13.41 -48.18
C LEU A 377 37.75 -12.49 -49.40
N SER A 378 37.70 -11.17 -49.20
CA SER A 378 37.87 -10.20 -50.29
C SER A 378 39.26 -10.25 -50.92
N ASP A 379 40.32 -10.44 -50.12
CA ASP A 379 41.69 -10.63 -50.60
C ASP A 379 41.86 -11.95 -51.40
N GLU A 380 41.23 -13.05 -50.97
CA GLU A 380 41.20 -14.34 -51.70
C GLU A 380 40.40 -14.23 -53.02
N GLU A 381 39.27 -13.50 -53.02
CA GLU A 381 38.50 -13.23 -54.24
C GLU A 381 39.29 -12.34 -55.22
N ALA A 382 39.97 -11.30 -54.72
CA ALA A 382 40.87 -10.46 -55.51
C ALA A 382 42.06 -11.27 -56.07
N ALA A 383 42.64 -12.19 -55.28
CA ALA A 383 43.70 -13.09 -55.72
C ALA A 383 43.22 -14.02 -56.85
N ARG A 384 42.00 -14.57 -56.77
CA ARG A 384 41.41 -15.40 -57.83
C ARG A 384 41.07 -14.62 -59.09
N LEU A 385 40.60 -13.38 -58.97
CA LEU A 385 40.40 -12.49 -60.11
C LEU A 385 41.75 -12.15 -60.79
N ALA A 386 42.81 -11.93 -60.01
CA ALA A 386 44.16 -11.73 -60.53
C ALA A 386 44.73 -13.00 -61.20
N GLU A 387 44.49 -14.20 -60.64
CA GLU A 387 44.91 -15.47 -61.24
C GLU A 387 44.13 -15.77 -62.54
N ALA A 388 42.83 -15.47 -62.59
CA ALA A 388 42.02 -15.55 -63.81
C ALA A 388 42.52 -14.58 -64.90
N ALA A 389 42.78 -13.32 -64.54
CA ALA A 389 43.34 -12.33 -65.47
C ALA A 389 44.74 -12.71 -65.96
N ALA A 390 45.58 -13.31 -65.11
CA ALA A 390 46.89 -13.84 -65.49
C ALA A 390 46.78 -15.02 -66.47
N ALA A 391 45.80 -15.91 -66.28
CA ALA A 391 45.51 -17.00 -67.21
C ALA A 391 44.95 -16.49 -68.56
N GLU A 392 44.21 -15.38 -68.57
CA GLU A 392 43.70 -14.73 -69.78
C GLU A 392 44.81 -14.02 -70.56
N ALA A 393 45.67 -13.25 -69.88
CA ALA A 393 46.87 -12.65 -70.47
C ALA A 393 47.87 -13.70 -71.01
N LEU A 394 47.89 -14.90 -70.43
CA LEU A 394 48.67 -16.03 -70.95
C LEU A 394 48.07 -16.60 -72.25
N ARG A 395 46.73 -16.65 -72.37
CA ARG A 395 46.04 -17.05 -73.61
C ARG A 395 46.28 -16.06 -74.75
N GLU A 396 46.23 -14.76 -74.48
CA GLU A 396 46.49 -13.74 -75.50
C GLU A 396 47.96 -13.80 -76.00
N ARG A 397 48.93 -13.97 -75.10
CA ARG A 397 50.34 -14.16 -75.50
C ARG A 397 50.59 -15.43 -76.32
N LEU A 398 49.84 -16.50 -76.07
CA LEU A 398 49.92 -17.72 -76.89
C LEU A 398 49.31 -17.51 -78.28
N LYS A 399 48.20 -16.77 -78.39
CA LYS A 399 47.58 -16.39 -79.67
C LYS A 399 48.55 -15.59 -80.54
N ASN A 400 49.14 -14.52 -79.99
CA ASN A 400 50.02 -13.62 -80.75
C ASN A 400 51.31 -14.32 -81.24
N ALA A 401 51.75 -15.41 -80.57
CA ALA A 401 52.91 -16.20 -80.99
C ALA A 401 52.67 -17.05 -82.25
N ASP A 402 51.44 -17.54 -82.48
CA ASP A 402 51.08 -18.23 -83.73
C ASP A 402 50.97 -17.23 -84.92
N ASP A 403 50.52 -15.99 -84.65
CA ASP A 403 50.46 -14.92 -85.65
C ASP A 403 51.88 -14.49 -86.10
N GLU A 404 52.86 -14.36 -85.17
CA GLU A 404 54.26 -14.05 -85.52
C GLU A 404 54.94 -15.17 -86.34
N LEU A 405 54.66 -16.45 -86.05
CA LEU A 405 55.13 -17.59 -86.85
C LEU A 405 54.53 -17.59 -88.27
N THR A 406 53.28 -17.17 -88.39
CA THR A 406 52.60 -17.03 -89.69
C THR A 406 53.22 -15.89 -90.50
N ALA A 407 53.51 -14.75 -89.87
CA ALA A 407 54.16 -13.60 -90.50
C ALA A 407 55.58 -13.91 -91.00
N MET A 408 56.41 -14.61 -90.21
CA MET A 408 57.75 -15.05 -90.64
C MET A 408 57.72 -16.00 -91.84
N THR A 409 56.61 -16.71 -92.07
CA THR A 409 56.48 -17.65 -93.20
C THR A 409 56.21 -16.90 -94.51
N LEU A 410 55.34 -15.88 -94.54
CA LEU A 410 55.12 -15.04 -95.72
C LEU A 410 56.36 -14.22 -96.09
N ALA A 411 57.09 -13.69 -95.10
CA ALA A 411 58.28 -12.88 -95.31
C ALA A 411 59.41 -13.63 -96.07
N LEU A 412 59.39 -14.96 -96.09
CA LEU A 412 60.36 -15.80 -96.79
C LEU A 412 60.03 -16.01 -98.28
N GLU A 413 58.77 -15.87 -98.69
CA GLU A 413 58.38 -15.94 -100.11
C GLU A 413 58.61 -14.62 -100.84
N GLU A 414 58.50 -13.48 -100.16
CA GLU A 414 58.62 -12.15 -100.78
C GLU A 414 60.03 -11.85 -101.30
N GLN A 415 61.09 -12.40 -100.70
CA GLN A 415 62.44 -12.30 -101.27
C GLN A 415 62.57 -12.98 -102.64
N ARG A 416 61.65 -13.88 -103.01
CA ARG A 416 61.73 -14.67 -104.24
C ARG A 416 61.08 -14.00 -105.46
N LYS A 417 60.26 -12.95 -105.25
CA LYS A 417 59.60 -12.19 -106.33
C LYS A 417 60.47 -11.10 -106.97
N ARG A 418 61.56 -10.67 -106.31
CA ARG A 418 62.50 -9.62 -106.77
C ARG A 418 63.42 -10.06 -107.93
N ALA A 419 62.92 -10.97 -108.78
CA ALA A 419 63.61 -11.52 -109.94
C ALA A 419 62.84 -11.29 -111.26
N GLU A 420 61.55 -10.89 -111.19
CA GLU A 420 60.71 -10.62 -112.36
C GLU A 420 60.59 -9.12 -112.69
N GLU A 421 61.33 -8.26 -111.98
CA GLU A 421 61.34 -6.79 -112.12
C GLU A 421 61.92 -6.26 -113.47
N THR A 422 62.18 -7.14 -114.44
CA THR A 422 62.75 -6.82 -115.76
C THR A 422 61.78 -6.96 -116.94
N LEU A 423 60.50 -7.27 -116.70
CA LEU A 423 59.41 -7.10 -117.68
C LEU A 423 58.51 -5.87 -117.37
N THR A 424 58.81 -5.14 -116.32
CA THR A 424 58.09 -3.95 -115.80
C THR A 424 58.13 -2.71 -116.71
N LEU A 425 58.70 -2.81 -117.92
CA LEU A 425 58.93 -1.68 -118.83
C LEU A 425 58.03 -1.65 -120.08
N LEU A 426 57.03 -2.54 -120.17
CA LEU A 426 55.99 -2.46 -121.22
C LEU A 426 54.57 -2.20 -120.67
N ALA A 427 54.28 -2.58 -119.43
CA ALA A 427 52.97 -2.37 -118.80
C ALA A 427 52.66 -0.90 -118.39
N ALA A 428 53.68 -0.04 -118.40
CA ALA A 428 53.57 1.36 -117.95
C ALA A 428 52.57 2.22 -118.75
N ALA A 429 52.18 1.79 -119.97
CA ALA A 429 51.16 2.46 -120.78
C ALA A 429 49.72 2.07 -120.40
N GLU A 430 49.49 0.89 -119.82
CA GLU A 430 48.15 0.42 -119.42
C GLU A 430 47.83 0.79 -117.97
N ALA A 431 48.85 0.92 -117.11
CA ALA A 431 48.74 1.28 -115.70
C ALA A 431 47.92 2.56 -115.44
N ALA A 432 47.99 3.56 -116.34
CA ALA A 432 47.26 4.83 -116.20
C ALA A 432 45.73 4.69 -116.34
N ASN A 433 45.21 3.64 -116.99
CA ASN A 433 43.78 3.33 -117.01
C ASN A 433 43.37 2.45 -115.82
N ALA A 434 44.27 1.59 -115.33
CA ALA A 434 44.02 0.80 -114.12
C ALA A 434 43.93 1.69 -112.87
N ASP A 435 44.81 2.68 -112.73
CA ASP A 435 44.85 3.65 -111.62
C ASP A 435 43.52 4.41 -111.43
N LEU A 436 42.89 4.86 -112.53
CA LEU A 436 41.60 5.56 -112.48
C LEU A 436 40.44 4.65 -112.04
N ASN A 437 40.40 3.39 -112.53
CA ASN A 437 39.39 2.42 -112.07
C ASN A 437 39.65 1.94 -110.64
N ALA A 438 40.91 1.84 -110.21
CA ALA A 438 41.27 1.53 -108.83
C ALA A 438 40.83 2.64 -107.86
N LYS A 439 40.97 3.91 -108.26
CA LYS A 439 40.47 5.07 -107.48
C LYS A 439 38.94 5.13 -107.44
N LEU A 440 38.25 4.77 -108.53
CA LEU A 440 36.80 4.63 -108.52
C LEU A 440 36.33 3.49 -107.60
N ALA A 441 37.04 2.36 -107.61
CA ALA A 441 36.76 1.23 -106.71
C ALA A 441 37.05 1.55 -105.24
N ALA A 442 38.13 2.31 -104.96
CA ALA A 442 38.43 2.81 -103.62
C ALA A 442 37.32 3.74 -103.11
N ALA A 443 36.92 4.75 -103.90
CA ALA A 443 35.83 5.66 -103.52
C ALA A 443 34.47 4.96 -103.36
N LEU A 444 34.23 3.84 -104.06
CA LEU A 444 33.04 3.00 -103.86
C LEU A 444 33.14 2.16 -102.57
N ALA A 445 34.29 1.59 -102.24
CA ALA A 445 34.50 0.88 -100.97
C ALA A 445 34.50 1.83 -99.76
N GLU A 446 34.95 3.07 -99.94
CA GLU A 446 34.91 4.15 -98.95
C GLU A 446 33.46 4.64 -98.74
N ALA A 447 32.65 4.70 -99.80
CA ALA A 447 31.20 4.92 -99.70
C ALA A 447 30.44 3.74 -99.08
N GLU A 448 30.95 2.50 -99.23
CA GLU A 448 30.42 1.31 -98.56
C GLU A 448 30.77 1.32 -97.06
N ALA A 449 31.99 1.72 -96.69
CA ALA A 449 32.38 1.98 -95.30
C ALA A 449 31.56 3.09 -94.62
N LEU A 450 31.28 4.21 -95.32
CA LEU A 450 30.35 5.23 -94.82
C LEU A 450 28.90 4.72 -94.67
N SER A 451 28.53 3.63 -95.33
CA SER A 451 27.23 2.98 -95.12
C SER A 451 27.20 2.16 -93.82
N ASP A 452 28.32 1.58 -93.42
CA ASP A 452 28.46 0.88 -92.14
C ASP A 452 28.53 1.87 -90.96
N ASP A 453 29.30 2.97 -91.08
CA ASP A 453 29.34 4.05 -90.07
C ASP A 453 27.94 4.67 -89.82
N VAL A 454 27.13 4.83 -90.87
CA VAL A 454 25.73 5.30 -90.74
C VAL A 454 24.82 4.23 -90.12
N GLY A 455 25.17 2.94 -90.26
CA GLY A 455 24.56 1.85 -89.49
C GLY A 455 24.84 1.97 -87.99
N ASP A 456 26.08 2.27 -87.61
CA ASP A 456 26.46 2.51 -86.22
C ASP A 456 25.87 3.82 -85.66
N GLU A 457 25.70 4.88 -86.46
CA GLU A 457 24.95 6.09 -86.07
C GLU A 457 23.48 5.76 -85.71
N ALA A 458 22.85 4.84 -86.44
CA ALA A 458 21.50 4.37 -86.16
C ALA A 458 21.45 3.47 -84.90
N ALA A 459 22.41 2.56 -84.75
CA ALA A 459 22.51 1.68 -83.58
C ALA A 459 22.78 2.47 -82.28
N LEU A 460 23.63 3.50 -82.32
CA LEU A 460 23.85 4.42 -81.20
C LEU A 460 22.59 5.18 -80.81
N ARG A 461 21.81 5.67 -81.80
CA ARG A 461 20.50 6.31 -81.53
C ARG A 461 19.50 5.35 -80.89
N GLU A 462 19.44 4.09 -81.33
CA GLU A 462 18.55 3.10 -80.73
C GLU A 462 18.94 2.76 -79.29
N ARG A 463 20.25 2.58 -79.02
CA ARG A 463 20.79 2.38 -77.66
C ARG A 463 20.49 3.57 -76.75
N LEU A 464 20.68 4.80 -77.23
CA LEU A 464 20.39 6.03 -76.47
C LEU A 464 18.87 6.16 -76.18
N ALA A 465 18.01 5.83 -77.14
CA ALA A 465 16.56 5.82 -76.94
C ALA A 465 16.12 4.74 -75.93
N ALA A 466 16.74 3.56 -75.95
CA ALA A 466 16.50 2.51 -74.98
C ALA A 466 16.93 2.92 -73.56
N ALA A 467 18.15 3.45 -73.40
CA ALA A 467 18.66 3.93 -72.11
C ALA A 467 17.79 5.07 -71.52
N LEU A 468 17.29 5.98 -72.36
CA LEU A 468 16.34 7.02 -71.94
C LEU A 468 14.99 6.45 -71.48
N ALA A 469 14.49 5.40 -72.13
CA ALA A 469 13.24 4.73 -71.74
C ALA A 469 13.42 3.94 -70.43
N GLU A 470 14.54 3.25 -70.27
CA GLU A 470 14.91 2.52 -69.04
C GLU A 470 15.07 3.48 -67.86
N LYS A 471 15.74 4.63 -68.08
CA LYS A 471 15.85 5.70 -67.08
C LYS A 471 14.48 6.25 -66.67
N ALA A 472 13.60 6.53 -67.63
CA ALA A 472 12.26 7.05 -67.35
C ALA A 472 11.37 6.05 -66.58
N ALA A 473 11.58 4.74 -66.79
CA ALA A 473 10.96 3.69 -65.98
C ALA A 473 11.53 3.72 -64.54
N ALA A 474 12.86 3.70 -64.38
CA ALA A 474 13.51 3.77 -63.07
C ALA A 474 13.13 5.03 -62.26
N GLU A 475 13.07 6.21 -62.89
CA GLU A 475 12.58 7.46 -62.29
C GLU A 475 11.13 7.35 -61.79
N THR A 476 10.28 6.61 -62.52
CA THR A 476 8.89 6.37 -62.14
C THR A 476 8.80 5.43 -60.94
N GLU A 477 9.49 4.29 -60.98
CA GLU A 477 9.49 3.30 -59.89
C GLU A 477 10.14 3.86 -58.60
N ALA A 478 11.21 4.66 -58.73
CA ALA A 478 11.82 5.39 -57.61
C ALA A 478 10.79 6.28 -56.88
N ARG A 479 9.98 6.99 -57.66
CA ARG A 479 8.96 7.91 -57.16
C ARG A 479 7.79 7.19 -56.50
N GLU A 480 7.39 6.03 -57.02
CA GLU A 480 6.38 5.19 -56.38
C GLU A 480 6.89 4.57 -55.07
N ALA A 481 8.13 4.09 -55.04
CA ALA A 481 8.76 3.56 -53.81
C ALA A 481 8.87 4.60 -52.70
N LEU A 482 9.28 5.84 -53.02
CA LEU A 482 9.31 6.96 -52.07
C LEU A 482 7.91 7.34 -51.58
N SER A 483 6.91 7.39 -52.48
CA SER A 483 5.51 7.68 -52.14
C SER A 483 4.92 6.65 -51.17
N GLU A 484 5.19 5.36 -51.39
CA GLU A 484 4.75 4.30 -50.47
C GLU A 484 5.54 4.32 -49.15
N ALA A 485 6.83 4.66 -49.15
CA ALA A 485 7.61 4.85 -47.93
C ALA A 485 7.05 5.98 -47.04
N ASP A 486 6.66 7.12 -47.62
CA ASP A 486 6.00 8.21 -46.90
C ASP A 486 4.62 7.80 -46.38
N ARG A 487 3.86 7.04 -47.17
CA ARG A 487 2.57 6.47 -46.75
C ARG A 487 2.72 5.53 -45.54
N ARG A 488 3.72 4.64 -45.56
CA ARG A 488 4.04 3.75 -44.42
C ARG A 488 4.52 4.55 -43.21
N ALA A 489 5.27 5.64 -43.41
CA ALA A 489 5.67 6.53 -42.32
C ALA A 489 4.47 7.25 -41.66
N LEU A 490 3.45 7.65 -42.44
CA LEU A 490 2.20 8.21 -41.90
C LEU A 490 1.39 7.17 -41.11
N LEU A 491 1.23 5.95 -41.65
CA LEU A 491 0.55 4.85 -40.95
C LEU A 491 1.27 4.47 -39.65
N LEU A 492 2.60 4.39 -39.69
CA LEU A 492 3.45 4.17 -38.53
C LEU A 492 3.30 5.26 -37.46
N SER A 493 3.17 6.53 -37.86
CA SER A 493 2.93 7.64 -36.94
C SER A 493 1.59 7.49 -36.22
N ALA A 494 0.53 7.15 -36.95
CA ALA A 494 -0.80 6.88 -36.38
C ALA A 494 -0.79 5.67 -35.42
N ALA A 495 -0.18 4.55 -35.83
CA ALA A 495 -0.08 3.35 -35.00
C ALA A 495 0.73 3.58 -33.70
N ASN A 496 1.78 4.40 -33.74
CA ASN A 496 2.53 4.80 -32.54
C ASN A 496 1.72 5.71 -31.62
N ALA A 497 0.85 6.58 -32.14
CA ALA A 497 -0.05 7.41 -31.35
C ALA A 497 -1.09 6.55 -30.61
N GLU A 498 -1.77 5.64 -31.31
CA GLU A 498 -2.74 4.71 -30.73
C GLU A 498 -2.10 3.76 -29.69
N LEU A 499 -0.91 3.24 -29.98
CA LEU A 499 -0.10 2.47 -29.03
C LEU A 499 0.26 3.26 -27.77
N SER A 500 0.56 4.56 -27.90
CA SER A 500 0.86 5.44 -26.77
C SER A 500 -0.37 5.74 -25.92
N GLU A 501 -1.53 5.94 -26.55
CA GLU A 501 -2.82 6.14 -25.85
C GLU A 501 -3.23 4.89 -25.07
N GLU A 502 -3.22 3.71 -25.68
CA GLU A 502 -3.58 2.45 -25.01
C GLU A 502 -2.59 2.12 -23.86
N LYS A 503 -1.29 2.44 -24.03
CA LYS A 503 -0.29 2.37 -22.94
C LYS A 503 -0.61 3.33 -21.79
N ALA A 504 -1.02 4.57 -22.07
CA ALA A 504 -1.39 5.53 -21.04
C ALA A 504 -2.65 5.10 -20.26
N VAL A 505 -3.67 4.58 -20.96
CA VAL A 505 -4.90 4.04 -20.34
C VAL A 505 -4.60 2.80 -19.50
N SER A 506 -3.74 1.89 -20.00
CA SER A 506 -3.26 0.71 -19.26
C SER A 506 -2.53 1.11 -17.96
N ALA A 507 -1.65 2.11 -18.02
CA ALA A 507 -0.96 2.66 -16.85
C ALA A 507 -1.89 3.39 -15.87
N GLU A 508 -3.03 3.94 -16.32
CA GLU A 508 -4.07 4.43 -15.40
C GLU A 508 -4.86 3.30 -14.74
N ALA A 509 -5.25 2.26 -15.49
CA ALA A 509 -5.92 1.08 -14.93
C ALA A 509 -5.07 0.40 -13.85
N GLN A 510 -3.75 0.27 -14.05
CA GLN A 510 -2.82 -0.21 -13.04
C GLN A 510 -2.83 0.63 -11.75
N ARG A 511 -2.85 1.97 -11.86
CA ARG A 511 -2.93 2.88 -10.71
C ARG A 511 -4.28 2.76 -9.98
N ARG A 512 -5.39 2.57 -10.70
CA ARG A 512 -6.71 2.29 -10.11
C ARG A 512 -6.73 0.96 -9.35
N ILE A 513 -6.16 -0.10 -9.92
CA ILE A 513 -6.03 -1.41 -9.25
C ILE A 513 -5.18 -1.31 -7.97
N ALA A 514 -4.07 -0.54 -8.00
CA ALA A 514 -3.25 -0.31 -6.81
C ALA A 514 -4.05 0.36 -5.67
N LEU A 515 -4.80 1.43 -5.98
CA LEU A 515 -5.64 2.13 -5.01
C LEU A 515 -6.75 1.24 -4.43
N LEU A 516 -7.41 0.42 -5.27
CA LEU A 516 -8.43 -0.52 -4.79
C LEU A 516 -7.84 -1.59 -3.84
N ASN A 517 -6.60 -2.05 -4.10
CA ASN A 517 -5.91 -2.95 -3.18
C ASN A 517 -5.54 -2.28 -1.86
N GLU A 518 -5.08 -1.02 -1.87
CA GLU A 518 -4.83 -0.24 -0.65
C GLU A 518 -6.10 -0.10 0.21
N GLN A 519 -7.23 0.27 -0.42
CA GLN A 519 -8.54 0.34 0.23
C GLN A 519 -8.97 -1.01 0.82
N MET A 520 -8.75 -2.11 0.09
CA MET A 520 -9.07 -3.47 0.56
C MET A 520 -8.20 -3.88 1.76
N VAL A 521 -6.92 -3.51 1.79
CA VAL A 521 -6.02 -3.75 2.95
C VAL A 521 -6.47 -2.93 4.16
N ALA A 522 -6.85 -1.66 3.98
CA ALA A 522 -7.41 -0.82 5.04
C ALA A 522 -8.70 -1.42 5.63
N LEU A 523 -9.65 -1.83 4.77
CA LEU A 523 -10.91 -2.46 5.18
C LEU A 523 -10.67 -3.80 5.90
N ARG A 524 -9.77 -4.65 5.41
CA ARG A 524 -9.39 -5.91 6.10
C ARG A 524 -8.82 -5.64 7.49
N ARG A 525 -8.04 -4.56 7.68
CA ARG A 525 -7.53 -4.14 8.99
C ARG A 525 -8.63 -3.62 9.90
N GLN A 526 -9.61 -2.87 9.37
CA GLN A 526 -10.78 -2.41 10.13
C GLN A 526 -11.64 -3.60 10.58
N LEU A 527 -11.96 -4.52 9.67
CA LEU A 527 -12.72 -5.74 9.97
C LEU A 527 -12.04 -6.61 11.02
N SER A 528 -10.72 -6.81 10.94
CA SER A 528 -9.95 -7.53 11.96
C SER A 528 -9.96 -6.82 13.32
N GLY A 529 -10.02 -5.49 13.35
CA GLY A 529 -10.17 -4.71 14.57
C GLY A 529 -11.56 -4.85 15.18
N LEU A 530 -12.62 -4.79 14.36
CA LEU A 530 -13.99 -5.06 14.79
C LEU A 530 -14.14 -6.48 15.34
N GLN A 531 -13.60 -7.49 14.67
CA GLN A 531 -13.64 -8.89 15.14
C GLN A 531 -12.96 -9.08 16.50
N GLN A 532 -11.86 -8.36 16.76
CA GLN A 532 -11.22 -8.39 18.09
C GLN A 532 -12.10 -7.72 19.17
N ILE A 533 -12.72 -6.59 18.86
CA ILE A 533 -13.63 -5.88 19.77
C ILE A 533 -14.90 -6.71 20.03
N LEU A 534 -15.42 -7.40 19.01
CA LEU A 534 -16.57 -8.28 19.08
C LEU A 534 -16.30 -9.43 20.06
N ALA A 535 -15.19 -10.16 19.87
CA ALA A 535 -14.79 -11.26 20.75
C ALA A 535 -14.49 -10.82 22.20
N GLU A 536 -13.95 -9.61 22.40
CA GLU A 536 -13.78 -9.06 23.76
C GLU A 536 -15.13 -8.67 24.38
N SER A 537 -16.09 -8.20 23.59
CA SER A 537 -17.45 -7.89 24.06
C SER A 537 -18.25 -9.15 24.39
N GLU A 538 -18.15 -10.21 23.58
CA GLU A 538 -18.72 -11.54 23.85
C GLU A 538 -18.23 -12.09 25.20
N ALA A 539 -16.92 -12.11 25.40
CA ALA A 539 -16.32 -12.61 26.64
C ALA A 539 -16.71 -11.79 27.89
N ARG A 540 -17.02 -10.50 27.72
CA ARG A 540 -17.56 -9.65 28.80
C ARG A 540 -19.04 -9.93 29.07
N ASP A 541 -19.84 -10.15 28.03
CA ASP A 541 -21.27 -10.47 28.14
C ASP A 541 -21.48 -11.82 28.84
N GLU A 542 -20.73 -12.86 28.42
CA GLU A 542 -20.69 -14.17 29.11
C GLU A 542 -20.29 -14.02 30.59
N ALA A 543 -19.23 -13.26 30.87
CA ALA A 543 -18.75 -13.06 32.24
C ALA A 543 -19.73 -12.24 33.11
N ALA A 544 -20.51 -11.33 32.53
CA ALA A 544 -21.58 -10.62 33.22
C ALA A 544 -22.79 -11.53 33.47
N GLN A 545 -23.18 -12.36 32.49
CA GLN A 545 -24.29 -13.30 32.61
C GLN A 545 -24.04 -14.36 33.71
N VAL A 546 -22.82 -14.90 33.79
CA VAL A 546 -22.40 -15.79 34.89
C VAL A 546 -22.43 -15.08 36.26
N GLN A 547 -22.13 -13.78 36.31
CA GLN A 547 -22.27 -12.99 37.54
C GLN A 547 -23.75 -12.78 37.93
N ILE A 548 -24.64 -12.54 36.97
CA ILE A 548 -26.10 -12.43 37.22
C ILE A 548 -26.64 -13.74 37.77
N GLU A 549 -26.28 -14.90 37.21
CA GLU A 549 -26.70 -16.21 37.74
C GLU A 549 -26.13 -16.48 39.15
N ALA A 550 -24.86 -16.14 39.37
CA ALA A 550 -24.22 -16.23 40.69
C ALA A 550 -24.84 -15.26 41.73
N LEU A 551 -25.35 -14.11 41.31
CA LEU A 551 -26.10 -13.18 42.16
C LEU A 551 -27.51 -13.70 42.43
N GLY A 552 -28.24 -14.17 41.41
CA GLY A 552 -29.59 -14.72 41.57
C GLY A 552 -29.64 -15.94 42.50
N THR A 553 -28.66 -16.83 42.42
CA THR A 553 -28.53 -17.98 43.34
C THR A 553 -28.24 -17.54 44.78
N ARG A 554 -27.33 -16.57 45.00
CA ARG A 554 -27.11 -15.95 46.32
C ARG A 554 -28.36 -15.23 46.84
N LEU A 555 -29.07 -14.52 45.97
CA LEU A 555 -30.27 -13.77 46.32
C LEU A 555 -31.39 -14.68 46.80
N ASN A 556 -31.58 -15.82 46.14
CA ASN A 556 -32.53 -16.85 46.56
C ASN A 556 -32.14 -17.50 47.90
N ALA A 557 -30.84 -17.71 48.15
CA ALA A 557 -30.36 -18.20 49.44
C ALA A 557 -30.58 -17.18 50.58
N ALA A 558 -30.24 -15.90 50.35
CA ALA A 558 -30.47 -14.82 51.32
C ALA A 558 -31.96 -14.58 51.58
N LEU A 559 -32.82 -14.67 50.55
CA LEU A 559 -34.28 -14.65 50.71
C LEU A 559 -34.77 -15.82 51.59
N ALA A 560 -34.23 -17.02 51.39
CA ALA A 560 -34.57 -18.18 52.22
C ALA A 560 -34.13 -18.01 53.68
N GLN A 561 -32.98 -17.37 53.92
CA GLN A 561 -32.49 -17.02 55.27
C GLN A 561 -33.38 -15.96 55.95
N VAL A 562 -33.65 -14.82 55.30
CA VAL A 562 -34.56 -13.79 55.84
C VAL A 562 -35.94 -14.39 56.13
N ALA A 563 -36.48 -15.20 55.21
CA ALA A 563 -37.76 -15.88 55.41
C ALA A 563 -37.71 -17.03 56.45
N ALA A 564 -36.55 -17.38 57.01
CA ALA A 564 -36.39 -18.31 58.12
C ALA A 564 -36.24 -17.57 59.46
N GLU A 565 -35.48 -16.48 59.50
CA GLU A 565 -35.37 -15.65 60.70
C GLU A 565 -36.68 -14.92 61.04
N GLU A 566 -37.41 -14.42 60.03
CA GLU A 566 -38.77 -13.88 60.24
C GLU A 566 -39.77 -14.94 60.75
N ARG A 567 -39.56 -16.22 60.40
CA ARG A 567 -40.36 -17.32 60.95
C ARG A 567 -40.03 -17.58 62.42
N ARG A 568 -38.74 -17.64 62.79
CA ARG A 568 -38.32 -17.71 64.20
C ARG A 568 -38.84 -16.54 65.02
N ARG A 569 -38.76 -15.32 64.46
CA ARG A 569 -39.29 -14.10 65.08
C ARG A 569 -40.78 -14.24 65.39
N ALA A 570 -41.59 -14.66 64.41
CA ALA A 570 -43.03 -14.90 64.60
C ALA A 570 -43.34 -16.06 65.55
N GLU A 571 -42.54 -17.13 65.54
CA GLU A 571 -42.67 -18.27 66.47
C GLU A 571 -42.41 -17.85 67.93
N LEU A 572 -41.42 -16.98 68.17
CA LEU A 572 -41.13 -16.39 69.49
C LEU A 572 -42.26 -15.45 69.95
N GLU A 573 -42.71 -14.52 69.10
CA GLU A 573 -43.82 -13.61 69.40
C GLU A 573 -45.13 -14.37 69.70
N GLU A 574 -45.41 -15.48 68.98
CA GLU A 574 -46.58 -16.31 69.26
C GLU A 574 -46.45 -17.14 70.55
N ALA A 575 -45.24 -17.58 70.90
CA ALA A 575 -44.98 -18.28 72.16
C ALA A 575 -45.19 -17.34 73.37
N GLU A 576 -44.67 -16.11 73.31
CA GLU A 576 -44.89 -15.08 74.33
C GLU A 576 -46.39 -14.77 74.49
N ARG A 577 -47.09 -14.51 73.38
CA ARG A 577 -48.54 -14.20 73.40
C ARG A 577 -49.36 -15.33 74.04
N LYS A 578 -49.07 -16.59 73.71
CA LYS A 578 -49.78 -17.75 74.30
C LYS A 578 -49.55 -17.88 75.80
N ARG A 579 -48.33 -17.63 76.27
CA ARG A 579 -48.00 -17.67 77.70
C ARG A 579 -48.82 -16.65 78.49
N LEU A 580 -48.86 -15.41 78.03
CA LEU A 580 -49.63 -14.33 78.67
C LEU A 580 -51.15 -14.63 78.67
N GLU A 581 -51.66 -15.20 77.58
CA GLU A 581 -53.07 -15.61 77.47
C GLU A 581 -53.43 -16.75 78.43
N GLU A 582 -52.50 -17.68 78.71
CA GLU A 582 -52.69 -18.72 79.72
C GLU A 582 -52.62 -18.20 81.16
N GLU A 583 -51.69 -17.28 81.45
CA GLU A 583 -51.53 -16.66 82.77
C GLU A 583 -52.81 -15.89 83.16
N ALA A 584 -53.36 -15.09 82.23
CA ALA A 584 -54.62 -14.37 82.43
C ALA A 584 -55.84 -15.29 82.68
N LYS A 585 -55.95 -16.41 81.93
CA LYS A 585 -57.06 -17.38 82.10
C LYS A 585 -57.00 -18.09 83.46
N LYS A 586 -55.81 -18.35 83.99
CA LYS A 586 -55.63 -18.98 85.32
C LYS A 586 -56.17 -18.03 86.42
N LEU A 587 -55.81 -16.75 86.38
CA LEU A 587 -56.33 -15.72 87.31
C LEU A 587 -57.87 -15.64 87.30
N GLU A 588 -58.52 -15.66 86.13
CA GLU A 588 -59.99 -15.63 86.05
C GLU A 588 -60.68 -16.87 86.66
N ALA A 589 -60.06 -18.05 86.54
CA ALA A 589 -60.56 -19.26 87.18
C ALA A 589 -60.49 -19.16 88.72
N TYR A 590 -59.34 -18.76 89.29
CA TYR A 590 -59.19 -18.58 90.74
C TYR A 590 -60.16 -17.53 91.31
N ARG A 591 -60.37 -16.42 90.57
CA ARG A 591 -61.38 -15.41 90.92
C ARG A 591 -62.77 -16.02 91.03
N SER A 592 -63.14 -16.91 90.11
CA SER A 592 -64.47 -17.54 90.07
C SER A 592 -64.71 -18.47 91.26
N ASP A 593 -63.73 -19.33 91.58
CA ASP A 593 -63.80 -20.26 92.73
C ASP A 593 -63.85 -19.55 94.08
N PHE A 594 -63.11 -18.44 94.21
CA PHE A 594 -63.07 -17.57 95.39
C PHE A 594 -64.48 -17.03 95.72
N PHE A 595 -65.16 -16.40 94.76
CA PHE A 595 -66.50 -15.85 94.98
C PHE A 595 -67.59 -16.93 95.11
N GLY A 596 -67.34 -18.15 94.63
CA GLY A 596 -68.18 -19.32 94.90
C GLY A 596 -68.20 -19.69 96.39
N LYS A 597 -67.03 -20.04 96.94
CA LYS A 597 -66.88 -20.51 98.34
C LYS A 597 -67.39 -19.49 99.36
N LEU A 598 -67.06 -18.21 99.18
CA LEU A 598 -67.51 -17.13 100.05
C LEU A 598 -69.04 -16.91 100.03
N ARG A 599 -69.71 -17.23 98.90
CA ARG A 599 -71.18 -17.05 98.78
C ARG A 599 -71.95 -18.07 99.61
N GLU A 600 -71.47 -19.31 99.71
CA GLU A 600 -72.11 -20.37 100.51
C GLU A 600 -72.06 -20.08 102.02
N ILE A 601 -71.05 -19.35 102.49
CA ILE A 601 -70.82 -19.12 103.94
C ILE A 601 -71.47 -17.82 104.46
N LEU A 602 -71.62 -16.82 103.59
CA LEU A 602 -72.04 -15.46 103.98
C LEU A 602 -73.45 -15.04 103.50
N GLY A 603 -74.12 -15.84 102.66
CA GLY A 603 -75.37 -15.45 101.98
C GLY A 603 -76.55 -15.05 102.88
N ASP A 604 -76.82 -15.81 103.95
CA ASP A 604 -78.03 -15.68 104.78
C ASP A 604 -77.80 -14.89 106.09
N ARG A 605 -77.09 -13.75 106.03
CA ARG A 605 -76.80 -12.93 107.24
C ARG A 605 -77.23 -11.47 107.10
N GLU A 606 -77.85 -10.94 108.16
CA GLU A 606 -78.15 -9.51 108.29
C GLU A 606 -76.87 -8.65 108.12
N GLY A 607 -76.98 -7.60 107.30
CA GLY A 607 -75.93 -6.60 107.12
C GLY A 607 -74.87 -6.88 106.04
N VAL A 608 -74.88 -8.06 105.39
CA VAL A 608 -73.96 -8.39 104.29
C VAL A 608 -74.74 -8.55 102.98
N ARG A 609 -74.21 -8.04 101.87
CA ARG A 609 -74.76 -8.23 100.53
C ARG A 609 -73.65 -8.55 99.53
N ILE A 610 -73.84 -9.59 98.73
CA ILE A 610 -72.91 -9.96 97.65
C ILE A 610 -73.41 -9.33 96.36
N VAL A 611 -72.57 -8.55 95.69
CA VAL A 611 -72.93 -7.80 94.46
C VAL A 611 -71.92 -8.12 93.36
N GLY A 612 -72.13 -9.21 92.62
CA GLY A 612 -71.16 -9.67 91.63
C GLY A 612 -69.87 -10.20 92.28
N ASP A 613 -68.78 -9.45 92.10
CA ASP A 613 -67.40 -9.75 92.54
C ASP A 613 -66.97 -8.95 93.78
N ARG A 614 -67.92 -8.55 94.63
CA ARG A 614 -67.61 -7.84 95.88
C ARG A 614 -68.58 -8.13 97.03
N PHE A 615 -68.05 -8.05 98.24
CA PHE A 615 -68.77 -8.20 99.50
C PHE A 615 -69.05 -6.83 100.09
N VAL A 616 -70.32 -6.44 100.14
CA VAL A 616 -70.78 -5.13 100.61
C VAL A 616 -71.30 -5.26 102.04
N PHE A 617 -70.73 -4.50 102.96
CA PHE A 617 -71.08 -4.48 104.38
C PHE A 617 -71.69 -3.12 104.76
N SER A 618 -72.88 -3.12 105.35
CA SER A 618 -73.51 -1.89 105.81
C SER A 618 -72.70 -1.27 106.96
N SER A 619 -72.36 0.02 106.84
CA SER A 619 -71.50 0.73 107.80
C SER A 619 -72.06 0.75 109.24
N GLU A 620 -73.36 0.61 109.40
CA GLU A 620 -74.04 0.61 110.72
C GLU A 620 -73.86 -0.72 111.48
N VAL A 621 -73.44 -1.78 110.78
CA VAL A 621 -73.08 -3.07 111.40
C VAL A 621 -71.60 -3.10 111.75
N LEU A 622 -70.76 -2.44 110.93
CA LEU A 622 -69.32 -2.35 111.15
C LEU A 622 -68.90 -1.28 112.18
N PHE A 623 -69.54 -0.12 112.19
CA PHE A 623 -69.08 1.08 112.92
C PHE A 623 -70.24 1.75 113.69
N ASP A 624 -69.90 2.40 114.81
CA ASP A 624 -70.84 3.33 115.46
C ASP A 624 -71.19 4.52 114.52
N PRO A 625 -72.39 5.12 114.64
CA PRO A 625 -72.75 6.33 113.90
C PRO A 625 -71.70 7.45 114.06
N GLY A 626 -71.19 7.93 112.93
CA GLY A 626 -70.18 9.00 112.85
C GLY A 626 -68.72 8.59 113.11
N LYS A 627 -68.43 7.35 113.55
CA LYS A 627 -67.05 6.88 113.80
C LYS A 627 -66.46 6.10 112.62
N ALA A 628 -65.13 5.93 112.63
CA ALA A 628 -64.41 4.90 111.86
C ALA A 628 -63.85 3.74 112.71
N GLU A 629 -63.96 3.77 114.04
CA GLU A 629 -63.60 2.61 114.87
C GLU A 629 -64.63 1.48 114.72
N LEU A 630 -64.16 0.25 114.48
CA LEU A 630 -65.02 -0.94 114.37
C LEU A 630 -65.65 -1.30 115.71
N SER A 631 -66.99 -1.45 115.71
CA SER A 631 -67.77 -1.95 116.85
C SER A 631 -67.42 -3.41 117.15
N GLU A 632 -67.75 -3.93 118.34
CA GLU A 632 -67.52 -5.35 118.67
C GLU A 632 -68.23 -6.30 117.68
N GLY A 633 -69.43 -5.93 117.21
CA GLY A 633 -70.15 -6.66 116.17
C GLY A 633 -69.46 -6.58 114.80
N GLY A 634 -68.93 -5.41 114.45
CA GLY A 634 -68.17 -5.17 113.23
C GLY A 634 -66.85 -5.92 113.17
N ARG A 635 -66.08 -5.87 114.27
CA ARG A 635 -64.86 -6.68 114.48
C ARG A 635 -65.18 -8.17 114.28
N ALA A 636 -66.21 -8.69 114.95
CA ALA A 636 -66.64 -10.07 114.76
C ALA A 636 -67.12 -10.40 113.33
N GLN A 637 -67.61 -9.42 112.56
CA GLN A 637 -68.01 -9.60 111.17
C GLN A 637 -66.82 -9.65 110.21
N ILE A 638 -65.86 -8.73 110.34
CA ILE A 638 -64.62 -8.72 109.54
C ILE A 638 -63.75 -9.95 109.86
N ALA A 639 -63.68 -10.39 111.13
CA ALA A 639 -62.92 -11.58 111.54
C ALA A 639 -63.27 -12.83 110.70
N ARG A 640 -64.58 -13.12 110.55
CA ARG A 640 -65.07 -14.25 109.75
C ARG A 640 -64.81 -14.09 108.25
N VAL A 641 -64.66 -12.86 107.77
CA VAL A 641 -64.35 -12.59 106.35
C VAL A 641 -62.86 -12.80 106.13
N ALA A 642 -62.01 -12.27 107.00
CA ALA A 642 -60.56 -12.48 106.96
C ALA A 642 -60.18 -13.96 107.07
N GLU A 643 -60.86 -14.74 107.93
CA GLU A 643 -60.71 -16.20 108.05
C GLU A 643 -60.89 -16.90 106.68
N ILE A 644 -62.01 -16.65 106.00
CA ILE A 644 -62.28 -17.25 104.68
C ILE A 644 -61.34 -16.68 103.59
N LEU A 645 -60.96 -15.40 103.68
CA LEU A 645 -60.00 -14.81 102.75
C LEU A 645 -58.63 -15.47 102.88
N SER A 646 -58.19 -15.83 104.09
CA SER A 646 -56.95 -16.57 104.33
C SER A 646 -57.04 -18.00 103.77
N ASP A 647 -58.14 -18.71 104.06
CA ASP A 647 -58.38 -20.07 103.55
C ASP A 647 -58.27 -20.15 102.01
N VAL A 648 -58.70 -19.11 101.28
CA VAL A 648 -58.60 -19.07 99.82
C VAL A 648 -57.32 -18.40 99.33
N ALA A 649 -56.69 -17.50 100.10
CA ALA A 649 -55.37 -16.93 99.77
C ALA A 649 -54.31 -18.03 99.58
N ASP A 650 -54.30 -19.03 100.46
CA ASP A 650 -53.43 -20.21 100.40
C ASP A 650 -53.70 -21.12 99.17
N GLN A 651 -54.82 -20.91 98.47
CA GLN A 651 -55.21 -21.68 97.27
C GLN A 651 -54.89 -20.95 95.96
N ILE A 652 -54.52 -19.66 96.00
CA ILE A 652 -54.12 -18.90 94.81
C ILE A 652 -52.59 -19.00 94.65
N PRO A 653 -52.07 -19.53 93.52
CA PRO A 653 -50.64 -19.74 93.33
C PRO A 653 -49.81 -18.45 93.49
N PRO A 654 -48.60 -18.52 94.09
CA PRO A 654 -47.76 -17.35 94.35
C PRO A 654 -47.26 -16.64 93.10
N GLU A 655 -47.34 -17.29 91.92
CA GLU A 655 -47.02 -16.72 90.61
C GLU A 655 -48.06 -15.69 90.13
N ILE A 656 -49.21 -15.57 90.80
CA ILE A 656 -50.29 -14.63 90.48
C ILE A 656 -50.21 -13.43 91.45
N ASP A 657 -50.01 -12.22 90.91
CA ASP A 657 -49.87 -10.99 91.73
C ASP A 657 -51.24 -10.35 92.02
N TRP A 658 -51.99 -10.99 92.91
CA TRP A 658 -53.31 -10.55 93.38
C TRP A 658 -53.27 -9.74 94.69
N VAL A 659 -54.33 -8.97 94.95
CA VAL A 659 -54.54 -8.18 96.18
C VAL A 659 -56.04 -8.12 96.53
N ILE A 660 -56.40 -8.11 97.82
CA ILE A 660 -57.75 -7.73 98.28
C ILE A 660 -57.81 -6.22 98.43
N ARG A 661 -58.75 -5.57 97.73
CA ARG A 661 -59.03 -4.16 97.93
C ARG A 661 -60.26 -3.96 98.80
N VAL A 662 -60.09 -3.13 99.82
CA VAL A 662 -61.11 -2.67 100.77
C VAL A 662 -61.51 -1.25 100.35
N ASP A 663 -62.64 -1.14 99.64
CA ASP A 663 -63.20 0.12 99.16
C ASP A 663 -64.19 0.68 100.20
N GLY A 664 -64.03 1.93 100.63
CA GLY A 664 -64.88 2.59 101.64
C GLY A 664 -65.75 3.71 101.09
N HIS A 665 -67.00 3.81 101.55
CA HIS A 665 -67.98 4.78 101.05
C HIS A 665 -68.82 5.42 102.17
N THR A 666 -69.30 6.64 101.92
CA THR A 666 -70.29 7.35 102.73
C THR A 666 -71.56 7.60 101.91
N ASP A 667 -72.59 8.14 102.57
CA ASP A 667 -73.65 8.86 101.89
C ASP A 667 -73.32 10.36 101.75
N LYS A 668 -74.24 11.12 101.13
CA LYS A 668 -74.11 12.55 100.81
C LYS A 668 -74.43 13.52 101.96
N THR A 669 -74.68 13.02 103.17
CA THR A 669 -74.86 13.86 104.36
C THR A 669 -73.54 14.50 104.74
N LYS A 670 -73.55 15.81 104.97
CA LYS A 670 -72.37 16.54 105.45
C LYS A 670 -72.07 16.20 106.90
N LEU A 671 -70.80 16.00 107.21
CA LEU A 671 -70.33 15.77 108.57
C LEU A 671 -70.62 17.00 109.46
N GLY A 672 -70.91 16.74 110.73
CA GLY A 672 -71.20 17.78 111.71
C GLY A 672 -69.96 18.55 112.14
N VAL A 673 -70.15 19.76 112.68
CA VAL A 673 -69.06 20.65 113.15
C VAL A 673 -68.20 20.03 114.28
N ASN A 674 -68.69 18.96 114.91
CA ASN A 674 -68.02 18.19 115.96
C ASN A 674 -67.58 16.79 115.46
N SER A 675 -67.31 16.61 114.16
CA SER A 675 -66.79 15.36 113.62
C SER A 675 -65.27 15.29 113.73
N ASP A 676 -64.73 14.10 113.98
CA ASP A 676 -63.29 13.83 114.01
C ASP A 676 -62.65 13.79 112.61
N TYR A 677 -63.45 13.90 111.53
CA TYR A 677 -63.03 13.86 110.13
C TYR A 677 -63.49 15.11 109.39
N ALA A 678 -62.64 15.66 108.52
CA ALA A 678 -62.87 16.91 107.82
C ALA A 678 -63.93 16.79 106.71
N ASP A 679 -63.98 15.65 106.01
CA ASP A 679 -64.98 15.39 104.97
C ASP A 679 -65.30 13.89 104.79
N ASN A 680 -66.20 13.62 103.83
CA ASN A 680 -66.65 12.28 103.49
C ASN A 680 -65.55 11.42 102.82
N TRP A 681 -64.54 12.00 102.17
CA TRP A 681 -63.38 11.23 101.69
C TRP A 681 -62.57 10.70 102.88
N GLU A 682 -62.21 11.58 103.82
CA GLU A 682 -61.42 11.21 104.99
C GLU A 682 -62.14 10.17 105.85
N LEU A 683 -63.44 10.34 106.12
CA LEU A 683 -64.23 9.31 106.82
C LEU A 683 -64.27 7.98 106.06
N SER A 684 -64.42 8.00 104.73
CA SER A 684 -64.46 6.77 103.92
C SER A 684 -63.12 6.02 103.90
N GLN A 685 -62.02 6.77 103.77
CA GLN A 685 -60.67 6.23 103.76
C GLN A 685 -60.28 5.74 105.15
N ALA A 686 -60.63 6.46 106.22
CA ALA A 686 -60.43 6.04 107.60
C ALA A 686 -61.16 4.73 107.89
N ARG A 687 -62.42 4.58 107.48
CA ARG A 687 -63.19 3.32 107.66
C ARG A 687 -62.59 2.15 106.90
N ALA A 688 -62.21 2.33 105.63
CA ALA A 688 -61.52 1.29 104.86
C ALA A 688 -60.17 0.91 105.49
N LEU A 689 -59.41 1.91 105.96
CA LEU A 689 -58.12 1.71 106.61
C LEU A 689 -58.26 1.04 107.99
N SER A 690 -59.30 1.35 108.78
CA SER A 690 -59.59 0.65 110.04
C SER A 690 -59.97 -0.81 109.84
N VAL A 691 -60.63 -1.16 108.73
CA VAL A 691 -60.84 -2.57 108.34
C VAL A 691 -59.52 -3.24 107.96
N VAL A 692 -58.65 -2.58 107.19
CA VAL A 692 -57.33 -3.11 106.82
C VAL A 692 -56.39 -3.27 108.03
N HIS A 693 -56.31 -2.27 108.92
CA HIS A 693 -55.56 -2.38 110.18
C HIS A 693 -56.08 -3.54 111.04
N TYR A 694 -57.41 -3.66 111.21
CA TYR A 694 -57.98 -4.77 111.97
C TYR A 694 -57.69 -6.14 111.33
N MET A 695 -57.69 -6.24 110.00
CA MET A 695 -57.29 -7.46 109.28
C MET A 695 -55.80 -7.79 109.44
N ILE A 696 -54.90 -6.81 109.47
CA ILE A 696 -53.45 -7.04 109.61
C ILE A 696 -53.08 -7.31 111.07
N GLU A 697 -53.50 -6.42 111.99
CA GLU A 697 -52.96 -6.32 113.35
C GLU A 697 -53.61 -7.30 114.34
N GLU A 698 -54.91 -7.56 114.18
CA GLU A 698 -55.70 -8.38 115.11
C GLU A 698 -56.07 -9.75 114.50
N LEU A 699 -55.96 -9.89 113.17
CA LEU A 699 -56.35 -11.10 112.42
C LEU A 699 -55.20 -11.69 111.57
N GLY A 700 -54.05 -11.01 111.47
CA GLY A 700 -52.82 -11.54 110.87
C GLY A 700 -52.82 -11.67 109.33
N PHE A 701 -53.74 -11.02 108.62
CA PHE A 701 -53.82 -11.09 107.16
C PHE A 701 -52.61 -10.41 106.48
N PRO A 702 -52.04 -10.98 105.39
CA PRO A 702 -50.84 -10.43 104.76
C PRO A 702 -51.02 -8.97 104.26
N PRO A 703 -50.17 -8.01 104.71
CA PRO A 703 -50.34 -6.60 104.37
C PRO A 703 -50.01 -6.28 102.90
N ASP A 704 -49.18 -7.09 102.25
CA ASP A 704 -48.87 -7.02 100.81
C ASP A 704 -50.01 -7.52 99.91
N ARG A 705 -51.01 -8.19 100.52
CA ARG A 705 -52.25 -8.65 99.88
C ARG A 705 -53.46 -7.80 100.27
N LEU A 706 -53.28 -6.62 100.88
CA LEU A 706 -54.34 -5.66 101.19
C LEU A 706 -54.09 -4.26 100.62
N ALA A 707 -55.17 -3.61 100.16
CA ALA A 707 -55.17 -2.20 99.78
C ALA A 707 -56.44 -1.50 100.30
N ALA A 708 -56.31 -0.38 101.01
CA ALA A 708 -57.43 0.42 101.49
C ALA A 708 -57.69 1.62 100.55
N THR A 709 -58.93 1.86 100.13
CA THR A 709 -59.28 2.99 99.26
C THR A 709 -60.61 3.63 99.68
N GLY A 710 -60.60 4.92 100.04
CA GLY A 710 -61.82 5.70 100.22
C GLY A 710 -62.37 6.24 98.90
N PHE A 711 -63.70 6.33 98.79
CA PHE A 711 -64.42 6.90 97.64
C PHE A 711 -65.45 8.00 98.03
N GLY A 712 -65.57 8.29 99.32
CA GLY A 712 -66.55 9.23 99.86
C GLY A 712 -67.98 8.95 99.42
N GLU A 713 -68.70 10.01 99.10
CA GLU A 713 -70.09 10.01 98.62
C GLU A 713 -70.21 9.78 97.09
N PHE A 714 -69.09 9.68 96.37
CA PHE A 714 -69.04 9.78 94.90
C PHE A 714 -69.32 8.48 94.15
N GLN A 715 -69.56 7.38 94.87
CA GLN A 715 -70.02 6.10 94.31
C GLN A 715 -71.22 5.56 95.12
N PRO A 716 -72.41 6.19 95.01
CA PRO A 716 -73.63 5.71 95.64
C PRO A 716 -74.14 4.44 94.93
N VAL A 717 -74.65 3.49 95.72
CA VAL A 717 -75.39 2.31 95.23
C VAL A 717 -76.89 2.58 95.14
N ASP A 718 -77.39 3.58 95.87
CA ASP A 718 -78.74 4.12 95.72
C ASP A 718 -78.64 5.66 95.66
N PRO A 719 -79.00 6.32 94.54
CA PRO A 719 -78.89 7.78 94.43
C PRO A 719 -79.94 8.55 95.27
N GLY A 720 -80.89 7.85 95.89
CA GLY A 720 -82.02 8.43 96.63
C GLY A 720 -81.67 9.19 97.91
N ASP A 721 -82.71 9.79 98.49
CA ASP A 721 -82.64 10.69 99.66
C ASP A 721 -83.35 10.09 100.90
N SER A 722 -83.82 8.84 100.82
CA SER A 722 -84.47 8.18 101.95
C SER A 722 -83.44 7.70 102.99
N PRO A 723 -83.83 7.51 104.26
CA PRO A 723 -82.94 6.98 105.29
C PRO A 723 -82.26 5.65 104.88
N GLU A 724 -82.99 4.80 104.16
CA GLU A 724 -82.55 3.50 103.66
C GLU A 724 -81.54 3.63 102.51
N ALA A 725 -81.75 4.57 101.58
CA ALA A 725 -80.80 4.87 100.49
C ALA A 725 -79.48 5.42 101.05
N LEU A 726 -79.56 6.35 102.02
CA LEU A 726 -78.39 6.87 102.72
C LEU A 726 -77.67 5.75 103.52
N ALA A 727 -78.41 4.88 104.21
CA ALA A 727 -77.82 3.72 104.91
C ALA A 727 -77.15 2.72 103.95
N ALA A 728 -77.72 2.49 102.76
CA ALA A 728 -77.13 1.61 101.75
C ALA A 728 -75.83 2.18 101.15
N ASN A 729 -75.71 3.51 101.04
CA ASN A 729 -74.50 4.17 100.54
C ASN A 729 -73.33 4.12 101.54
N ARG A 730 -73.62 4.28 102.84
CA ARG A 730 -72.64 4.09 103.93
C ARG A 730 -72.23 2.61 104.01
N ARG A 731 -71.14 2.23 103.34
CA ARG A 731 -70.72 0.82 103.26
C ARG A 731 -69.21 0.65 103.09
N ILE A 732 -68.76 -0.57 103.33
CA ILE A 732 -67.44 -1.08 102.92
C ILE A 732 -67.65 -2.17 101.86
N GLU A 733 -66.84 -2.19 100.80
CA GLU A 733 -66.81 -3.25 99.80
C GLU A 733 -65.44 -3.96 99.83
N LEU A 734 -65.42 -5.30 99.81
CA LEU A 734 -64.19 -6.09 99.65
C LEU A 734 -64.22 -6.85 98.32
N LYS A 735 -63.12 -6.79 97.55
CA LYS A 735 -62.96 -7.48 96.25
C LYS A 735 -61.53 -7.93 95.97
N LEU A 736 -61.39 -8.94 95.13
CA LEU A 736 -60.12 -9.48 94.64
C LEU A 736 -59.76 -8.83 93.30
N THR A 737 -58.50 -8.42 93.12
CA THR A 737 -57.98 -7.79 91.89
C THR A 737 -56.53 -8.21 91.65
N GLU A 738 -56.06 -8.06 90.41
CA GLU A 738 -54.63 -7.93 90.11
C GLU A 738 -54.11 -6.59 90.70
N LYS A 739 -52.81 -6.49 90.94
CA LYS A 739 -52.17 -5.50 91.82
C LYS A 739 -51.82 -4.16 91.17
#